data_AF-A0A8J2HEQ2-F1
#
_entry.id   AF-A0A8J2HEQ2-F1
#
_cell.length_a   1.000
_cell.length_b   1.000
_cell.length_c   1.000
_cell.angle_alpha   90.00
_cell.angle_beta   90.00
_cell.angle_gamma   90.00
#
_symmetry.space_group_name_H-M   'P 1'
#
loop_
_entity.id
_entity.type
_entity.pdbx_description
1 polymer ?
#
loop_
_entity_poly.entity_id
_entity_poly.type
_entity_poly.pdbx_seq_one_letter_code
_entity_poly.pdbx_strand_id
1 'polypeptide(L)'
;MMTQQKLKYILYLAHTAQLDSLVAEIKPHIITIVETWLNPDVSIALENYAIIRRDRGLIDKSGRYIRGGGLACFIHKSLKSRVLYTSVADHLNQPEFVLIDVSMDTGSHILLAGIYRRPQGYLLDSFLTEFGKLYPHYNNIIITGDLNCNFLKTDRLACHLQSFITEFALYCVPHGPTYHTNGVDSWLDVIIVDNEDKIRNYSKSSAPYIGGHDYIFVEYKLEHPKKCNKVNKYRDFRNCDHLALSQSLNIELNVNNIDVDSLDPNELTSYFLTVVSNYLDIYGPFSERKISRPSNPWLTKELKNKLKYRDAIYKQARRSGDQSLLNYYKKLRSELKVKLNAERDKYFTNILAEESYGSSIWKKLKQLGLIKPKQSSPLDHFSADELNNFYATTLTKHPSCSREFVQDLLLHYIKKVDCEFHWSKIDIVDVTKSLHLTISKSAGKSPDGLDLKWLRDHLAQISLFMTAIFNRSLETSIFPEAWKSKTKVMILGSNRKLKLLEACHVPDIKIDGNIIPYVNAAKHLGLHISNDLSWDAHISQLSRKAYATINSLKYRKNILSMPCRKLLVTTMLLPIIDYCSIVYLDLSKRLDKKLQRIVNNSIRFIFNIKRDEHITPYRHTLKWLSVKSKREYLLACLTYKILETGGPKFLRLLFIDEDLDIRRSNRLAAKNNNIFKMPNFSTAFYEHSFLVSAIRLWQELPTEITNSSSLQIFKNKAYEFFMNKEASS
;
A
#
# COMPACT_ATOMS: atom_id res chain seq x y z
N MET A 1 24.52 5.86 26.34
CA MET A 1 23.27 5.85 27.13
C MET A 1 22.15 5.22 26.31
N MET A 2 21.71 4.03 26.70
CA MET A 2 20.71 3.20 26.01
C MET A 2 19.30 3.83 26.05
N THR A 3 18.70 4.13 24.91
CA THR A 3 17.27 4.45 24.82
C THR A 3 16.47 3.18 24.49
N GLN A 4 16.15 2.40 25.53
CA GLN A 4 15.20 1.28 25.47
C GLN A 4 13.84 1.77 24.94
N GLN A 5 13.33 1.22 23.83
CA GLN A 5 11.93 1.44 23.41
C GLN A 5 11.06 0.46 24.20
N LYS A 6 10.65 0.89 25.39
CA LYS A 6 9.94 0.08 26.39
C LYS A 6 8.45 -0.02 26.09
N LEU A 7 7.84 -1.19 26.30
CA LEU A 7 6.40 -1.30 26.43
C LEU A 7 6.05 -0.88 27.87
N LYS A 8 5.93 0.42 28.08
CA LYS A 8 6.01 0.99 29.44
C LYS A 8 4.82 0.68 30.33
N TYR A 9 3.65 0.35 29.81
CA TYR A 9 2.42 0.31 30.61
C TYR A 9 1.38 -0.59 29.94
N ILE A 10 0.94 -1.61 30.66
CA ILE A 10 -0.23 -2.45 30.38
C ILE A 10 -1.26 -2.07 31.43
N LEU A 11 -2.43 -1.60 31.00
CA LEU A 11 -3.49 -1.14 31.90
C LEU A 11 -4.68 -2.10 31.82
N TYR A 12 -5.19 -2.51 32.96
CA TYR A 12 -6.40 -3.30 33.06
C TYR A 12 -7.49 -2.52 33.79
N LEU A 13 -8.73 -2.58 33.28
CA LEU A 13 -9.90 -1.89 33.81
C LEU A 13 -11.13 -2.80 33.86
N ALA A 14 -11.90 -2.72 34.95
CA ALA A 14 -13.17 -3.41 35.06
C ALA A 14 -14.33 -2.70 34.31
N HIS A 15 -14.26 -1.38 34.08
CA HIS A 15 -15.36 -0.62 33.43
C HIS A 15 -14.88 0.55 32.56
N THR A 16 -15.76 1.05 31.68
CA THR A 16 -15.45 1.99 30.59
C THR A 16 -15.58 3.49 30.93
N ALA A 17 -16.18 3.85 32.07
CA ALA A 17 -16.76 5.19 32.29
C ALA A 17 -15.77 6.37 32.40
N GLN A 18 -14.47 6.17 32.64
CA GLN A 18 -13.48 7.28 32.67
C GLN A 18 -12.14 6.94 32.01
N LEU A 19 -12.20 6.09 30.96
CA LEU A 19 -11.05 5.61 30.20
C LEU A 19 -10.14 6.75 29.68
N ASP A 20 -10.71 7.83 29.15
CA ASP A 20 -9.95 8.90 28.49
C ASP A 20 -8.98 9.66 29.42
N SER A 21 -9.39 9.87 30.68
CA SER A 21 -8.55 10.58 31.66
C SER A 21 -7.34 9.73 32.06
N LEU A 22 -7.59 8.45 32.32
CA LEU A 22 -6.57 7.49 32.75
C LEU A 22 -5.57 7.18 31.62
N VAL A 23 -6.06 7.08 30.39
CA VAL A 23 -5.20 6.92 29.20
C VAL A 23 -4.32 8.14 28.96
N ALA A 24 -4.82 9.35 29.22
CA ALA A 24 -4.01 10.56 29.11
C ALA A 24 -2.90 10.63 30.18
N GLU A 25 -3.17 10.05 31.35
CA GLU A 25 -2.29 10.03 32.52
C GLU A 25 -1.18 8.98 32.41
N ILE A 26 -1.58 7.72 32.25
CA ILE A 26 -0.69 6.54 32.25
C ILE A 26 -0.02 6.37 30.88
N LYS A 27 -0.72 6.73 29.79
CA LYS A 27 -0.31 6.51 28.39
C LYS A 27 0.06 5.04 28.13
N PRO A 28 -0.88 4.11 28.38
CA PRO A 28 -0.68 2.68 28.18
C PRO A 28 -0.36 2.32 26.73
N HIS A 29 0.38 1.24 26.52
CA HIS A 29 0.55 0.68 25.18
C HIS A 29 -0.56 -0.33 24.86
N ILE A 30 -1.01 -1.05 25.89
CA ILE A 30 -2.07 -2.05 25.83
C ILE A 30 -3.03 -1.74 26.98
N ILE A 31 -4.33 -1.72 26.67
CA ILE A 31 -5.40 -1.60 27.67
C ILE A 31 -6.32 -2.78 27.49
N THR A 32 -6.67 -3.47 28.57
CA THR A 32 -7.73 -4.48 28.57
C THR A 32 -8.85 -4.02 29.47
N ILE A 33 -10.07 -4.08 28.96
CA ILE A 33 -11.28 -3.72 29.69
C ILE A 33 -12.21 -4.92 29.67
N VAL A 34 -12.63 -5.37 30.84
CA VAL A 34 -13.69 -6.38 30.99
C VAL A 34 -15.01 -5.70 31.33
N GLU A 35 -16.11 -6.46 31.42
CA GLU A 35 -17.44 -5.94 31.71
C GLU A 35 -17.81 -4.66 30.94
N THR A 36 -17.49 -4.66 29.64
CA THR A 36 -17.70 -3.48 28.80
C THR A 36 -19.18 -3.17 28.62
N TRP A 37 -20.05 -4.20 28.74
CA TRP A 37 -21.50 -4.17 28.52
C TRP A 37 -21.88 -3.59 27.14
N LEU A 38 -20.94 -3.61 26.19
CA LEU A 38 -21.16 -3.13 24.85
C LEU A 38 -21.85 -4.22 24.02
N ASN A 39 -22.73 -3.77 23.14
CA ASN A 39 -23.31 -4.60 22.10
C ASN A 39 -22.63 -4.28 20.74
N PRO A 40 -22.83 -5.14 19.73
CA PRO A 40 -22.24 -4.94 18.39
C PRO A 40 -22.64 -3.60 17.73
N ASP A 41 -23.77 -3.02 18.14
CA ASP A 41 -24.34 -1.81 17.56
C ASP A 41 -23.71 -0.52 18.09
N VAL A 42 -23.02 -0.57 19.25
CA VAL A 42 -22.37 0.59 19.85
C VAL A 42 -20.91 0.71 19.39
N SER A 43 -20.57 1.83 18.74
CA SER A 43 -19.20 2.15 18.38
C SER A 43 -18.47 2.89 19.50
N ILE A 44 -17.31 2.37 19.94
CA ILE A 44 -16.38 3.06 20.83
C ILE A 44 -15.04 3.24 20.12
N ALA A 45 -14.43 4.42 20.29
CA ALA A 45 -13.13 4.74 19.73
C ALA A 45 -12.28 5.51 20.74
N LEU A 46 -11.03 5.10 20.89
CA LEU A 46 -10.02 5.77 21.72
C LEU A 46 -8.92 6.35 20.82
N GLU A 47 -8.58 7.62 20.98
CA GLU A 47 -7.59 8.30 20.14
C GLU A 47 -6.23 7.62 20.23
N ASN A 48 -5.63 7.27 19.08
CA ASN A 48 -4.36 6.55 18.96
C ASN A 48 -4.36 5.05 19.32
N TYR A 49 -5.51 4.42 19.52
CA TYR A 49 -5.60 2.97 19.73
C TYR A 49 -6.42 2.28 18.64
N ALA A 50 -6.07 1.03 18.35
CA ALA A 50 -6.90 0.07 17.65
C ALA A 50 -7.67 -0.75 18.71
N ILE A 51 -8.93 -1.06 18.44
CA ILE A 51 -9.80 -1.78 19.37
C ILE A 51 -10.09 -3.18 18.84
N ILE A 52 -9.94 -4.18 19.71
CA ILE A 52 -10.32 -5.56 19.47
C ILE A 52 -11.35 -5.90 20.54
N ARG A 53 -12.53 -6.39 20.13
CA ARG A 53 -13.65 -6.62 21.03
C ARG A 53 -14.12 -8.05 20.96
N ARG A 54 -14.53 -8.56 22.13
CA ARG A 54 -15.41 -9.71 22.27
C ARG A 54 -16.61 -9.29 23.09
N ASP A 55 -17.64 -8.80 22.40
CA ASP A 55 -18.93 -8.47 23.02
C ASP A 55 -19.68 -9.76 23.33
N ARG A 56 -20.49 -9.83 24.40
CA ARG A 56 -21.22 -11.04 24.77
C ARG A 56 -22.17 -11.51 23.66
N GLY A 57 -22.95 -10.59 23.10
CA GLY A 57 -23.82 -10.86 21.94
C GLY A 57 -25.00 -11.81 22.18
N LEU A 58 -25.25 -12.25 23.43
CA LEU A 58 -26.40 -13.09 23.79
C LEU A 58 -27.67 -12.25 23.86
N ILE A 59 -28.78 -12.79 23.35
CA ILE A 59 -30.09 -12.13 23.30
C ILE A 59 -31.07 -12.92 24.17
N ASP A 60 -31.87 -12.23 24.98
CA ASP A 60 -32.92 -12.83 25.78
C ASP A 60 -34.16 -13.19 24.94
N LYS A 61 -35.13 -13.88 25.55
CA LYS A 61 -36.39 -14.26 24.89
C LYS A 61 -37.22 -13.06 24.40
N SER A 62 -36.90 -11.84 24.86
CA SER A 62 -37.57 -10.59 24.48
C SER A 62 -36.85 -9.83 23.34
N GLY A 63 -35.77 -10.41 22.79
CA GLY A 63 -35.01 -9.79 21.71
C GLY A 63 -34.02 -8.72 22.17
N ARG A 64 -33.72 -8.61 23.47
CA ARG A 64 -32.77 -7.65 24.04
C ARG A 64 -31.45 -8.32 24.39
N TYR A 65 -30.33 -7.62 24.19
CA TYR A 65 -29.03 -8.12 24.59
C TYR A 65 -28.97 -8.30 26.12
N ILE A 66 -28.53 -9.49 26.56
CA ILE A 66 -28.32 -9.80 27.96
C ILE A 66 -27.17 -8.92 28.49
N ARG A 67 -27.44 -8.19 29.58
CA ARG A 67 -26.44 -7.35 30.26
C ARG A 67 -25.42 -8.22 31.02
N GLY A 68 -24.21 -7.68 31.17
CA GLY A 68 -23.09 -8.33 31.86
C GLY A 68 -22.08 -8.91 30.87
N GLY A 69 -20.79 -8.89 31.25
CA GLY A 69 -19.68 -9.34 30.41
C GLY A 69 -19.29 -8.38 29.28
N GLY A 70 -18.54 -8.91 28.33
CA GLY A 70 -17.91 -8.20 27.22
C GLY A 70 -16.47 -7.80 27.55
N LEU A 71 -15.58 -8.01 26.59
CA LEU A 71 -14.14 -7.73 26.67
C LEU A 71 -13.72 -6.78 25.54
N ALA A 72 -12.88 -5.80 25.84
CA ALA A 72 -12.25 -4.93 24.86
C ALA A 72 -10.76 -4.75 25.14
N CYS A 73 -9.91 -5.05 24.17
CA CYS A 73 -8.49 -4.75 24.18
C CYS A 73 -8.20 -3.55 23.28
N PHE A 74 -7.62 -2.49 23.83
CA PHE A 74 -7.13 -1.34 23.09
C PHE A 74 -5.62 -1.41 22.95
N ILE A 75 -5.13 -1.41 21.72
CA ILE A 75 -3.71 -1.52 21.40
C ILE A 75 -3.25 -0.24 20.73
N HIS A 76 -2.24 0.41 21.29
CA HIS A 76 -1.75 1.68 20.77
C HIS A 76 -1.25 1.50 19.33
N LYS A 77 -1.59 2.41 18.42
CA LYS A 77 -1.29 2.33 16.97
C LYS A 77 0.20 2.31 16.62
N SER A 78 1.08 2.49 17.61
CA SER A 78 2.53 2.24 17.44
C SER A 78 2.88 0.76 17.42
N LEU A 79 1.95 -0.12 17.81
CA LEU A 79 2.08 -1.56 17.78
C LEU A 79 1.16 -2.12 16.70
N LYS A 80 1.60 -3.18 16.04
CA LYS A 80 0.76 -3.96 15.13
C LYS A 80 0.07 -5.05 15.96
N SER A 81 -1.16 -5.38 15.61
CA SER A 81 -1.90 -6.45 16.28
C SER A 81 -2.70 -7.29 15.29
N ARG A 82 -2.80 -8.58 15.58
CA ARG A 82 -3.59 -9.55 14.84
C ARG A 82 -4.32 -10.46 15.82
N VAL A 83 -5.63 -10.59 15.66
CA VAL A 83 -6.42 -11.54 16.44
C VAL A 83 -6.06 -12.95 16.00
N LEU A 84 -5.65 -13.80 16.94
CA LEU A 84 -5.34 -15.22 16.71
C LEU A 84 -6.58 -16.08 16.94
N TYR A 85 -7.29 -15.83 18.03
CA TYR A 85 -8.49 -16.57 18.39
C TYR A 85 -9.44 -15.72 19.23
N THR A 86 -10.74 -15.95 19.07
CA THR A 86 -11.79 -15.35 19.89
C THR A 86 -12.73 -16.44 20.36
N SER A 87 -13.02 -16.47 21.66
CA SER A 87 -13.96 -17.42 22.26
C SER A 87 -15.35 -17.38 21.61
N VAL A 88 -15.95 -18.56 21.47
CA VAL A 88 -17.38 -18.74 21.19
C VAL A 88 -18.11 -18.68 22.54
N ALA A 89 -19.17 -17.87 22.64
CA ALA A 89 -19.87 -17.59 23.90
C ALA A 89 -21.36 -17.80 23.65
N ASP A 90 -21.71 -19.07 23.43
CA ASP A 90 -23.08 -19.48 23.11
C ASP A 90 -23.91 -19.67 24.40
N HIS A 91 -23.25 -19.71 25.56
CA HIS A 91 -23.88 -19.89 26.86
C HIS A 91 -23.42 -18.84 27.86
N LEU A 92 -24.34 -18.37 28.71
CA LEU A 92 -24.09 -17.37 29.75
C LEU A 92 -22.95 -17.74 30.73
N ASN A 93 -22.56 -19.02 30.80
CA ASN A 93 -21.62 -19.58 31.78
C ASN A 93 -20.19 -19.71 31.22
N GLN A 94 -20.01 -19.58 29.90
CA GLN A 94 -18.72 -19.74 29.25
C GLN A 94 -17.83 -18.51 29.46
N PRO A 95 -16.50 -18.70 29.64
CA PRO A 95 -15.57 -17.59 29.71
C PRO A 95 -15.42 -16.88 28.37
N GLU A 96 -15.30 -15.56 28.41
CA GLU A 96 -15.11 -14.70 27.25
C GLU A 96 -13.64 -14.30 27.16
N PHE A 97 -12.94 -14.73 26.13
CA PHE A 97 -11.54 -14.40 25.93
C PHE A 97 -11.18 -14.10 24.47
N VAL A 98 -10.08 -13.39 24.29
CA VAL A 98 -9.43 -13.12 23.00
C VAL A 98 -7.92 -13.32 23.12
N LEU A 99 -7.34 -13.99 22.13
CA LEU A 99 -5.90 -14.19 21.97
C LEU A 99 -5.40 -13.32 20.83
N ILE A 100 -4.42 -12.47 21.09
CA ILE A 100 -3.95 -11.44 20.17
C ILE A 100 -2.42 -11.52 20.06
N ASP A 101 -1.93 -11.61 18.82
CA ASP A 101 -0.54 -11.42 18.47
C ASP A 101 -0.25 -9.91 18.38
N VAL A 102 0.51 -9.38 19.32
CA VAL A 102 0.95 -7.98 19.31
C VAL A 102 2.39 -7.94 18.84
N SER A 103 2.59 -7.48 17.61
CA SER A 103 3.91 -7.35 16.99
C SER A 103 4.44 -5.94 17.12
N MET A 104 5.69 -5.84 17.53
CA MET A 104 6.43 -4.59 17.59
C MET A 104 7.19 -4.35 16.28
N ASP A 105 7.50 -3.08 15.98
CA ASP A 105 8.41 -2.73 14.87
C ASP A 105 9.85 -3.30 15.03
N THR A 106 10.15 -3.93 16.16
CA THR A 106 11.44 -4.57 16.47
C THR A 106 11.47 -6.05 16.09
N GLY A 107 10.35 -6.63 15.65
CA GLY A 107 10.23 -8.07 15.38
C GLY A 107 9.88 -8.91 16.60
N SER A 108 9.80 -8.30 17.79
CA SER A 108 9.31 -8.99 18.99
C SER A 108 7.80 -9.17 18.93
N HIS A 109 7.34 -10.38 19.23
CA HIS A 109 5.93 -10.75 19.31
C HIS A 109 5.54 -10.99 20.77
N ILE A 110 4.34 -10.53 21.13
CA ILE A 110 3.72 -10.73 22.44
C ILE A 110 2.39 -11.45 22.22
N LEU A 111 2.19 -12.57 22.91
CA LEU A 111 0.87 -13.20 23.02
C LEU A 111 0.09 -12.51 24.13
N LEU A 112 -0.86 -11.65 23.75
CA LEU A 112 -1.78 -10.99 24.67
C LEU A 112 -3.08 -11.78 24.77
N ALA A 113 -3.45 -12.21 25.97
CA ALA A 113 -4.73 -12.84 26.26
C ALA A 113 -5.57 -11.93 27.16
N GLY A 114 -6.71 -11.45 26.67
CA GLY A 114 -7.72 -10.80 27.50
C GLY A 114 -8.79 -11.82 27.88
N ILE A 115 -9.15 -11.93 29.17
CA ILE A 115 -10.09 -12.92 29.67
C ILE A 115 -11.11 -12.27 30.61
N TYR A 116 -12.37 -12.64 30.48
CA TYR A 116 -13.42 -12.38 31.45
C TYR A 116 -14.15 -13.67 31.76
N ARG A 117 -14.21 -14.03 33.03
CA ARG A 117 -15.01 -15.15 33.53
C ARG A 117 -15.99 -14.59 34.54
N ARG A 118 -17.29 -14.83 34.34
CA ARG A 118 -18.32 -14.42 35.30
C ARG A 118 -18.21 -15.14 36.67
N PRO A 119 -18.83 -14.59 37.72
CA PRO A 119 -19.06 -15.33 38.96
C PRO A 119 -19.79 -16.66 38.68
N GLN A 120 -19.29 -17.76 39.26
CA GLN A 120 -19.82 -19.12 39.09
C GLN A 120 -19.85 -19.62 37.63
N GLY A 121 -19.07 -19.03 36.73
CA GLY A 121 -18.90 -19.54 35.36
C GLY A 121 -18.11 -20.85 35.30
N TYR A 122 -18.09 -21.49 34.12
CA TYR A 122 -17.28 -22.67 33.85
C TYR A 122 -15.77 -22.39 34.03
N LEU A 123 -14.99 -23.47 34.13
CA LEU A 123 -13.53 -23.41 34.16
C LEU A 123 -12.96 -22.91 32.83
N LEU A 124 -11.67 -22.57 32.82
CA LEU A 124 -10.98 -22.01 31.66
C LEU A 124 -10.51 -23.07 30.65
N ASP A 125 -11.06 -24.29 30.66
CA ASP A 125 -10.57 -25.41 29.83
C ASP A 125 -10.53 -25.09 28.33
N SER A 126 -11.54 -24.35 27.84
CA SER A 126 -11.58 -23.89 26.45
C SER A 126 -10.50 -22.85 26.12
N PHE A 127 -10.17 -22.00 27.09
CA PHE A 127 -9.04 -21.08 26.97
C PHE A 127 -7.72 -21.83 27.01
N LEU A 128 -7.54 -22.77 27.95
CA LEU A 128 -6.31 -23.56 28.09
C LEU A 128 -5.98 -24.36 26.82
N THR A 129 -7.00 -24.94 26.18
CA THR A 129 -6.84 -25.68 24.93
C THR A 129 -6.27 -24.79 23.81
N GLU A 130 -6.82 -23.59 23.62
CA GLU A 130 -6.36 -22.67 22.56
C GLU A 130 -5.06 -21.95 22.92
N PHE A 131 -4.89 -21.60 24.20
CA PHE A 131 -3.66 -21.02 24.71
C PHE A 131 -2.49 -21.99 24.60
N GLY A 132 -2.68 -23.26 24.95
CA GLY A 132 -1.66 -24.30 24.87
C GLY A 132 -1.15 -24.56 23.45
N LYS A 133 -1.99 -24.41 22.43
CA LYS A 133 -1.57 -24.48 21.01
C LYS A 133 -0.62 -23.34 20.62
N LEU A 134 -0.77 -22.17 21.23
CA LEU A 134 -0.03 -20.96 20.86
C LEU A 134 1.19 -20.73 21.75
N TYR A 135 1.12 -21.13 23.02
CA TYR A 135 2.15 -20.91 24.05
C TYR A 135 3.59 -21.24 23.55
N PRO A 136 3.87 -22.39 22.89
CA PRO A 136 5.23 -22.74 22.48
C PRO A 136 5.85 -21.78 21.45
N HIS A 137 5.03 -20.97 20.76
CA HIS A 137 5.48 -20.07 19.70
C HIS A 137 5.81 -18.66 20.17
N TYR A 138 5.64 -18.37 21.47
CA TYR A 138 5.77 -17.02 22.01
C TYR A 138 6.71 -16.97 23.21
N ASN A 139 7.76 -16.14 23.07
CA ASN A 139 8.72 -15.87 24.15
C ASN A 139 8.30 -14.70 25.06
N ASN A 140 7.16 -14.06 24.79
CA ASN A 140 6.61 -12.97 25.60
C ASN A 140 5.11 -13.17 25.69
N ILE A 141 4.59 -13.35 26.90
CA ILE A 141 3.19 -13.70 27.13
C ILE A 141 2.65 -12.77 28.20
N ILE A 142 1.47 -12.22 27.95
CA ILE A 142 0.73 -11.36 28.88
C ILE A 142 -0.72 -11.82 28.89
N ILE A 143 -1.23 -12.21 30.05
CA ILE A 143 -2.64 -12.56 30.27
C ILE A 143 -3.22 -11.52 31.24
N THR A 144 -4.37 -10.94 30.90
CA THR A 144 -5.06 -9.94 31.71
C THR A 144 -6.55 -10.25 31.79
N GLY A 145 -7.18 -10.03 32.94
CA GLY A 145 -8.59 -10.37 33.07
C GLY A 145 -9.16 -10.30 34.46
N ASP A 146 -10.50 -10.29 34.53
CA ASP A 146 -11.26 -10.63 35.73
C ASP A 146 -11.64 -12.10 35.61
N LEU A 147 -11.00 -12.93 36.43
CA LEU A 147 -11.25 -14.37 36.45
C LEU A 147 -12.38 -14.73 37.42
N ASN A 148 -12.88 -13.77 38.20
CA ASN A 148 -13.80 -13.95 39.31
C ASN A 148 -13.38 -15.13 40.20
N CYS A 149 -12.10 -15.16 40.54
CA CYS A 149 -11.47 -16.16 41.39
C CYS A 149 -10.61 -15.44 42.41
N ASN A 150 -10.89 -15.64 43.70
CA ASN A 150 -10.20 -14.92 44.75
C ASN A 150 -8.85 -15.58 45.07
N PHE A 151 -7.76 -14.97 44.63
CA PHE A 151 -6.39 -15.45 44.87
C PHE A 151 -5.96 -15.41 46.35
N LEU A 152 -6.74 -14.76 47.22
CA LEU A 152 -6.52 -14.79 48.68
C LEU A 152 -7.08 -16.06 49.33
N LYS A 153 -7.87 -16.85 48.61
CA LYS A 153 -8.46 -18.10 49.10
C LYS A 153 -7.78 -19.30 48.46
N THR A 154 -7.85 -20.45 49.12
CA THR A 154 -7.36 -21.75 48.65
C THR A 154 -8.51 -22.65 48.20
N ASP A 155 -9.49 -22.07 47.50
CA ASP A 155 -10.61 -22.84 46.96
C ASP A 155 -10.21 -23.59 45.67
N ARG A 156 -11.06 -24.53 45.22
CA ARG A 156 -10.79 -25.38 44.04
C ARG A 156 -10.47 -24.55 42.79
N LEU A 157 -11.07 -23.37 42.65
CA LEU A 157 -10.85 -22.48 41.51
C LEU A 157 -9.48 -21.80 41.60
N ALA A 158 -9.11 -21.29 42.79
CA ALA A 158 -7.80 -20.70 43.03
C ALA A 158 -6.68 -21.73 42.85
N CYS A 159 -6.87 -22.96 43.35
CA CYS A 159 -5.92 -24.06 43.13
C CYS A 159 -5.77 -24.41 41.64
N HIS A 160 -6.87 -24.42 40.88
CA HIS A 160 -6.82 -24.70 39.43
C HIS A 160 -6.06 -23.61 38.67
N LEU A 161 -6.29 -22.33 38.99
CA LEU A 161 -5.55 -21.22 38.38
C LEU A 161 -4.07 -21.19 38.79
N GLN A 162 -3.76 -21.47 40.05
CA GLN A 162 -2.37 -21.60 40.52
C GLN A 162 -1.66 -22.77 39.85
N SER A 163 -2.36 -23.90 39.63
CA SER A 163 -1.82 -25.04 38.87
C SER A 163 -1.54 -24.65 37.43
N PHE A 164 -2.46 -23.93 36.78
CA PHE A 164 -2.26 -23.39 35.43
C PHE A 164 -1.04 -22.46 35.34
N ILE A 165 -0.92 -21.49 36.24
CA ILE A 165 0.22 -20.56 36.26
C ILE A 165 1.52 -21.35 36.42
N THR A 166 1.53 -22.36 37.29
CA THR A 166 2.70 -23.22 37.53
C THR A 166 3.05 -24.08 36.32
N GLU A 167 2.05 -24.73 35.70
CA GLU A 167 2.21 -25.64 34.56
C GLU A 167 2.80 -24.94 33.33
N PHE A 168 2.36 -23.71 33.07
CA PHE A 168 2.84 -22.90 31.94
C PHE A 168 4.05 -22.03 32.31
N ALA A 169 4.66 -22.23 33.48
CA ALA A 169 5.79 -21.45 33.99
C ALA A 169 5.56 -19.93 33.89
N LEU A 170 4.33 -19.50 34.19
CA LEU A 170 3.92 -18.11 34.20
C LEU A 170 4.09 -17.51 35.61
N TYR A 171 4.04 -16.18 35.68
CA TYR A 171 4.14 -15.43 36.92
C TYR A 171 2.95 -14.49 37.07
N CYS A 172 2.19 -14.62 38.17
CA CYS A 172 1.09 -13.71 38.49
C CYS A 172 1.62 -12.49 39.23
N VAL A 173 1.42 -11.30 38.68
CA VAL A 173 1.91 -10.04 39.25
C VAL A 173 1.17 -9.76 40.56
N PRO A 174 1.88 -9.56 41.70
CA PRO A 174 1.25 -9.52 43.02
C PRO A 174 0.63 -8.15 43.33
N HIS A 175 -0.48 -7.82 42.66
CA HIS A 175 -1.25 -6.61 42.92
C HIS A 175 -2.00 -6.63 44.27
N GLY A 176 -2.17 -7.81 44.88
CA GLY A 176 -2.96 -7.97 46.11
C GLY A 176 -4.46 -7.78 45.83
N PRO A 177 -5.29 -7.48 46.85
CA PRO A 177 -6.72 -7.32 46.64
C PRO A 177 -7.04 -6.24 45.61
N THR A 178 -7.93 -6.54 44.67
CA THR A 178 -8.31 -5.63 43.57
C THR A 178 -9.81 -5.33 43.55
N TYR A 179 -10.58 -5.93 44.45
CA TYR A 179 -12.02 -5.74 44.56
C TYR A 179 -12.40 -5.54 46.03
N HIS A 180 -13.18 -4.50 46.30
CA HIS A 180 -13.48 -4.00 47.63
C HIS A 180 -15.00 -3.84 47.81
N THR A 181 -15.59 -4.61 48.74
CA THR A 181 -17.02 -4.53 49.10
C THR A 181 -17.18 -4.47 50.61
N ASN A 182 -17.91 -3.50 51.16
CA ASN A 182 -18.30 -3.34 52.57
C ASN A 182 -17.55 -4.25 53.59
N GLY A 183 -16.24 -4.05 53.75
CA GLY A 183 -15.41 -4.74 54.75
C GLY A 183 -14.71 -6.04 54.30
N VAL A 184 -14.86 -6.46 53.04
CA VAL A 184 -14.22 -7.66 52.47
C VAL A 184 -13.44 -7.29 51.21
N ASP A 185 -12.16 -7.67 51.21
CA ASP A 185 -11.22 -7.49 50.13
C ASP A 185 -11.03 -8.81 49.37
N SER A 186 -11.10 -8.78 48.04
CA SER A 186 -10.90 -9.94 47.17
C SER A 186 -9.91 -9.61 46.05
N TRP A 187 -9.06 -10.57 45.71
CA TRP A 187 -8.15 -10.43 44.57
C TRP A 187 -8.71 -11.19 43.38
N LEU A 188 -9.42 -10.49 42.50
CA LEU A 188 -10.16 -11.07 41.36
C LEU A 188 -9.51 -10.74 40.01
N ASP A 189 -8.91 -9.55 39.91
CA ASP A 189 -8.32 -9.02 38.70
C ASP A 189 -6.82 -9.33 38.67
N VAL A 190 -6.36 -9.92 37.57
CA VAL A 190 -4.97 -10.39 37.45
C VAL A 190 -4.30 -9.91 36.18
N ILE A 191 -2.99 -9.67 36.31
CA ILE A 191 -2.05 -9.60 35.19
C ILE A 191 -1.04 -10.72 35.42
N ILE A 192 -1.00 -11.69 34.52
CA ILE A 192 -0.06 -12.80 34.51
C ILE A 192 0.90 -12.59 33.35
N VAL A 193 2.19 -12.75 33.59
CA VAL A 193 3.26 -12.61 32.59
C VAL A 193 4.06 -13.90 32.49
N ASP A 194 4.93 -14.00 31.50
CA ASP A 194 5.84 -15.13 31.31
C ASP A 194 7.01 -15.18 32.29
N ASN A 195 7.56 -14.02 32.71
CA ASN A 195 8.72 -13.99 33.62
C ASN A 195 8.72 -12.71 34.50
N GLU A 196 8.98 -12.89 35.78
CA GLU A 196 9.12 -11.81 36.78
C GLU A 196 10.22 -10.80 36.43
N ASP A 197 11.36 -11.24 35.86
CA ASP A 197 12.49 -10.37 35.49
C ASP A 197 12.13 -9.34 34.41
N LYS A 198 11.03 -9.58 33.70
CA LYS A 198 10.50 -8.65 32.71
C LYS A 198 9.61 -7.59 33.35
N ILE A 199 9.26 -7.69 34.63
CA ILE A 199 8.50 -6.66 35.34
C ILE A 199 9.45 -5.58 35.86
N ARG A 200 9.21 -4.33 35.46
CA ARG A 200 10.01 -3.18 35.95
C ARG A 200 9.35 -2.50 37.13
N ASN A 201 8.04 -2.37 37.08
CA ASN A 201 7.22 -1.72 38.08
C ASN A 201 5.77 -2.17 37.88
N TYR A 202 4.99 -2.26 38.95
CA TYR A 202 3.57 -2.54 38.89
C TYR A 202 2.88 -1.80 40.03
N SER A 203 1.64 -1.39 39.84
CA SER A 203 0.83 -0.84 40.93
C SER A 203 -0.66 -0.92 40.61
N LYS A 204 -1.48 -0.49 41.56
CA LYS A 204 -2.94 -0.42 41.46
C LYS A 204 -3.43 0.98 41.84
N SER A 205 -4.71 1.27 41.62
CA SER A 205 -5.33 2.52 42.03
C SER A 205 -5.18 2.80 43.52
N SER A 206 -5.05 4.09 43.87
CA SER A 206 -5.04 4.53 45.28
C SER A 206 -6.41 4.48 45.94
N ALA A 207 -7.48 4.34 45.16
CA ALA A 207 -8.86 4.22 45.63
C ALA A 207 -9.66 3.36 44.64
N PRO A 208 -10.64 2.56 45.13
CA PRO A 208 -11.49 1.74 44.28
C PRO A 208 -12.26 2.57 43.25
N TYR A 209 -12.40 2.01 42.05
CA TYR A 209 -13.16 2.58 40.95
C TYR A 209 -14.66 2.25 41.07
N ILE A 210 -15.46 2.66 40.08
CA ILE A 210 -16.88 2.31 40.01
C ILE A 210 -17.04 0.79 40.10
N GLY A 211 -17.94 0.33 40.97
CA GLY A 211 -18.19 -1.09 41.18
C GLY A 211 -17.29 -1.76 42.23
N GLY A 212 -16.33 -1.05 42.84
CA GLY A 212 -15.46 -1.58 43.88
C GLY A 212 -14.14 -2.20 43.38
N HIS A 213 -13.94 -2.23 42.05
CA HIS A 213 -12.69 -2.73 41.44
C HIS A 213 -11.59 -1.66 41.40
N ASP A 214 -10.35 -2.06 41.63
CA ASP A 214 -9.16 -1.28 41.33
C ASP A 214 -8.78 -1.43 39.85
N TYR A 215 -8.18 -0.39 39.27
CA TYR A 215 -7.42 -0.58 38.03
C TYR A 215 -5.99 -0.99 38.38
N ILE A 216 -5.42 -1.90 37.61
CA ILE A 216 -4.06 -2.42 37.82
C ILE A 216 -3.20 -2.19 36.58
N PHE A 217 -1.91 -1.95 36.78
CA PHE A 217 -0.98 -1.80 35.66
C PHE A 217 0.41 -2.38 35.91
N VAL A 218 1.04 -2.79 34.81
CA VAL A 218 2.40 -3.35 34.80
C VAL A 218 3.26 -2.64 33.75
N GLU A 219 4.50 -2.32 34.13
CA GLU A 219 5.56 -1.92 33.20
C GLU A 219 6.36 -3.16 32.77
N TYR A 220 6.22 -3.57 31.51
CA TYR A 220 6.79 -4.82 30.99
C TYR A 220 8.01 -4.57 30.08
N LYS A 221 9.14 -5.19 30.42
CA LYS A 221 10.45 -5.07 29.76
C LYS A 221 10.56 -6.13 28.67
N LEU A 222 10.82 -5.66 27.47
CA LEU A 222 11.14 -6.50 26.32
C LEU A 222 12.63 -6.38 26.02
N GLU A 223 13.28 -7.53 25.83
CA GLU A 223 14.66 -7.57 25.36
C GLU A 223 14.70 -7.28 23.86
N HIS A 224 15.56 -6.34 23.49
CA HIS A 224 15.68 -5.86 22.11
C HIS A 224 16.97 -6.39 21.52
N PRO A 225 16.95 -7.16 20.41
CA PRO A 225 18.07 -7.09 19.48
C PRO A 225 18.13 -5.63 19.00
N LYS A 226 19.31 -5.00 19.09
CA LYS A 226 19.49 -3.58 18.77
C LYS A 226 18.78 -3.25 17.46
N LYS A 227 17.76 -2.39 17.52
CA LYS A 227 17.24 -1.73 16.32
C LYS A 227 18.39 -0.89 15.79
N CYS A 228 19.12 -1.42 14.82
CA CYS A 228 20.04 -0.60 14.06
C CYS A 228 19.18 0.56 13.53
N ASN A 229 19.59 1.81 13.74
CA ASN A 229 19.01 2.90 12.98
C ASN A 229 18.93 2.43 11.53
N LYS A 230 17.87 2.73 10.77
CA LYS A 230 17.88 2.39 9.34
C LYS A 230 19.13 3.05 8.73
N VAL A 231 20.18 2.26 8.65
CA VAL A 231 21.43 2.59 8.02
C VAL A 231 21.10 2.33 6.58
N ASN A 232 21.00 3.40 5.82
CA ASN A 232 20.97 3.22 4.39
C ASN A 232 22.39 2.79 4.02
N LYS A 233 22.57 1.53 3.64
CA LYS A 233 23.79 1.09 2.96
C LYS A 233 23.70 1.59 1.53
N TYR A 234 24.69 2.38 1.12
CA TYR A 234 24.80 2.90 -0.24
C TYR A 234 26.27 2.94 -0.64
N ARG A 235 26.59 2.71 -1.91
CA ARG A 235 27.94 2.97 -2.42
C ARG A 235 28.08 4.47 -2.67
N ASP A 236 29.09 5.11 -2.08
CA ASP A 236 29.33 6.55 -2.26
C ASP A 236 30.26 6.78 -3.46
N PHE A 237 29.67 6.89 -4.64
CA PHE A 237 30.43 7.09 -5.88
C PHE A 237 31.05 8.50 -6.04
N ARG A 238 30.85 9.41 -5.08
CA ARG A 238 31.44 10.76 -5.13
C ARG A 238 32.94 10.76 -4.91
N ASN A 239 33.44 9.76 -4.16
CA ASN A 239 34.86 9.58 -3.87
C ASN A 239 35.44 8.34 -4.58
N CYS A 240 34.71 7.75 -5.53
CA CYS A 240 35.17 6.60 -6.30
C CYS A 240 36.21 7.04 -7.33
N ASP A 241 37.29 6.27 -7.47
CA ASP A 241 38.22 6.42 -8.57
C ASP A 241 37.63 5.80 -9.84
N HIS A 242 36.84 6.60 -10.56
CA HIS A 242 36.15 6.18 -11.77
C HIS A 242 37.12 5.79 -12.89
N LEU A 243 38.34 6.33 -12.90
CA LEU A 243 39.33 6.06 -13.94
C LEU A 243 39.96 4.69 -13.72
N ALA A 244 40.41 4.39 -12.49
CA ALA A 244 40.96 3.08 -12.13
C ALA A 244 39.91 1.95 -12.26
N LEU A 245 38.66 2.21 -11.87
CA LEU A 245 37.55 1.27 -12.05
C LEU A 245 37.28 0.99 -13.53
N SER A 246 37.24 2.02 -14.38
CA SER A 246 37.04 1.86 -15.82
C SER A 246 38.17 1.08 -16.48
N GLN A 247 39.43 1.34 -16.09
CA GLN A 247 40.58 0.61 -16.60
C GLN A 247 40.52 -0.87 -16.21
N SER A 248 40.20 -1.16 -14.95
CA SER A 248 40.09 -2.54 -14.45
C SER A 248 38.96 -3.31 -15.14
N LEU A 249 37.77 -2.70 -15.27
CA LEU A 249 36.66 -3.31 -16.00
C LEU A 249 36.98 -3.51 -17.49
N ASN A 250 37.72 -2.59 -18.10
CA ASN A 250 38.11 -2.71 -19.51
C ASN A 250 39.11 -3.86 -19.75
N ILE A 251 39.96 -4.17 -18.77
CA ILE A 251 40.92 -5.29 -18.86
C ILE A 251 40.18 -6.63 -18.68
N GLU A 252 39.34 -6.72 -17.67
CA GLU A 252 38.71 -7.98 -17.22
C GLU A 252 37.45 -8.37 -17.98
N LEU A 253 36.72 -7.38 -18.52
CA LEU A 253 35.57 -7.59 -19.41
C LEU A 253 35.96 -7.48 -20.89
N ASN A 254 37.25 -7.57 -21.21
CA ASN A 254 37.69 -7.59 -22.59
C ASN A 254 37.29 -8.92 -23.23
N VAL A 255 36.36 -8.84 -24.18
CA VAL A 255 35.85 -10.00 -24.94
C VAL A 255 36.97 -10.75 -25.67
N ASN A 256 38.08 -10.09 -26.00
CA ASN A 256 39.22 -10.75 -26.66
C ASN A 256 40.04 -11.65 -25.73
N ASN A 257 39.92 -11.46 -24.41
CA ASN A 257 40.64 -12.24 -23.40
C ASN A 257 39.82 -13.43 -22.88
N ILE A 258 38.57 -13.58 -23.35
CA ILE A 258 37.61 -14.58 -22.89
C ILE A 258 37.14 -15.33 -24.12
N ASP A 259 37.18 -16.65 -24.08
CA ASP A 259 36.62 -17.48 -25.14
C ASP A 259 35.08 -17.49 -25.03
N VAL A 260 34.45 -16.42 -25.52
CA VAL A 260 33.00 -16.21 -25.44
C VAL A 260 32.21 -17.27 -26.21
N ASP A 261 32.82 -17.89 -27.23
CA ASP A 261 32.15 -18.87 -28.07
C ASP A 261 32.02 -20.24 -27.40
N SER A 262 32.89 -20.57 -26.44
CA SER A 262 32.79 -21.80 -25.65
C SER A 262 31.89 -21.69 -24.41
N LEU A 263 31.55 -20.47 -23.98
CA LEU A 263 30.71 -20.22 -22.82
C LEU A 263 29.22 -20.10 -23.17
N ASP A 264 28.36 -20.55 -22.25
CA ASP A 264 26.92 -20.37 -22.38
C ASP A 264 26.47 -18.96 -21.88
N PRO A 265 25.27 -18.47 -22.26
CA PRO A 265 24.81 -17.16 -21.82
C PRO A 265 24.64 -17.00 -20.30
N ASN A 266 24.45 -18.08 -19.54
CA ASN A 266 24.32 -18.05 -18.08
C ASN A 266 25.69 -17.88 -17.42
N GLU A 267 26.71 -18.57 -17.92
CA GLU A 267 28.11 -18.48 -17.50
C GLU A 267 28.67 -17.09 -17.79
N LEU A 268 28.45 -16.57 -19.00
CA LEU A 268 28.84 -15.19 -19.36
C LEU A 268 28.15 -14.16 -18.46
N THR A 269 26.86 -14.34 -18.16
CA THR A 269 26.12 -13.45 -17.28
C THR A 269 26.64 -13.53 -15.83
N SER A 270 26.97 -14.72 -15.35
CA SER A 270 27.51 -14.94 -14.00
C SER A 270 28.91 -14.34 -13.84
N TYR A 271 29.76 -14.52 -14.85
CA TYR A 271 31.08 -13.91 -14.93
C TYR A 271 30.99 -12.38 -14.89
N PHE A 272 30.14 -11.80 -15.74
CA PHE A 272 29.90 -10.36 -15.78
C PHE A 272 29.49 -9.80 -14.41
N LEU A 273 28.50 -10.43 -13.75
CA LEU A 273 28.01 -9.98 -12.45
C LEU A 273 29.09 -10.09 -11.36
N THR A 274 29.91 -11.13 -11.41
CA THR A 274 30.99 -11.37 -10.44
C THR A 274 32.10 -10.34 -10.58
N VAL A 275 32.60 -10.11 -11.80
CA VAL A 275 33.64 -9.11 -12.10
C VAL A 275 33.18 -7.73 -11.67
N VAL A 276 31.98 -7.33 -12.07
CA VAL A 276 31.42 -6.02 -11.73
C VAL A 276 31.29 -5.85 -10.21
N SER A 277 30.80 -6.87 -9.49
CA SER A 277 30.67 -6.80 -8.02
C SER A 277 32.03 -6.65 -7.33
N ASN A 278 33.04 -7.44 -7.72
CA ASN A 278 34.37 -7.44 -7.11
C ASN A 278 35.04 -6.06 -7.22
N TYR A 279 35.05 -5.48 -8.43
CA TYR A 279 35.68 -4.17 -8.62
C TYR A 279 34.88 -3.02 -8.00
N LEU A 280 33.56 -3.15 -7.89
CA LEU A 280 32.74 -2.20 -7.15
C LEU A 280 33.00 -2.26 -5.65
N ASP A 281 33.33 -3.42 -5.08
CA ASP A 281 33.73 -3.55 -3.68
C ASP A 281 35.10 -2.92 -3.39
N ILE A 282 36.00 -2.92 -4.38
CA ILE A 282 37.32 -2.27 -4.28
C ILE A 282 37.19 -0.74 -4.40
N TYR A 283 36.59 -0.24 -5.48
CA TYR A 283 36.63 1.17 -5.83
C TYR A 283 35.43 1.99 -5.31
N GLY A 284 34.32 1.33 -4.97
CA GLY A 284 33.10 1.97 -4.48
C GLY A 284 32.46 1.20 -3.32
N PRO A 285 33.15 1.00 -2.18
CA PRO A 285 32.65 0.19 -1.08
C PRO A 285 31.36 0.75 -0.46
N PHE A 286 30.58 -0.14 0.17
CA PHE A 286 29.37 0.26 0.88
C PHE A 286 29.68 1.20 2.05
N SER A 287 28.99 2.34 2.07
CA SER A 287 29.01 3.32 3.13
C SER A 287 27.69 3.32 3.91
N GLU A 288 27.78 3.65 5.20
CA GLU A 288 26.66 3.65 6.13
C GLU A 288 26.29 5.07 6.54
N ARG A 289 25.04 5.50 6.28
CA ARG A 289 24.53 6.80 6.78
C ARG A 289 23.34 6.65 7.73
N LYS A 290 23.46 7.26 8.91
CA LYS A 290 22.38 7.39 9.89
C LYS A 290 21.37 8.43 9.41
N ILE A 291 20.10 8.03 9.29
CA ILE A 291 18.99 8.95 8.96
C ILE A 291 18.61 9.74 10.22
N SER A 292 18.83 11.06 10.23
CA SER A 292 18.30 11.96 11.26
C SER A 292 16.95 12.55 10.82
N ARG A 293 16.03 12.78 11.78
CA ARG A 293 14.77 13.47 11.50
C ARG A 293 15.04 14.98 11.40
N PRO A 294 14.56 15.66 10.35
CA PRO A 294 14.65 17.12 10.29
C PRO A 294 13.85 17.76 11.43
N SER A 295 14.30 18.93 11.89
CA SER A 295 13.61 19.70 12.93
C SER A 295 12.30 20.30 12.40
N ASN A 296 11.27 20.38 13.26
CA ASN A 296 9.98 21.00 12.90
C ASN A 296 10.12 22.53 12.92
N PRO A 297 10.09 23.22 11.76
CA PRO A 297 10.44 24.65 11.70
C PRO A 297 9.38 25.56 12.34
N TRP A 298 8.11 25.13 12.33
CA TRP A 298 6.98 25.85 12.96
C TRP A 298 7.02 25.81 14.50
N LEU A 299 7.87 24.98 15.11
CA LEU A 299 7.98 24.89 16.56
C LEU A 299 9.00 25.91 17.08
N THR A 300 8.53 27.15 17.27
CA THR A 300 9.35 28.29 17.74
C THR A 300 9.94 28.07 19.14
N LYS A 301 11.00 28.82 19.47
CA LYS A 301 11.62 28.79 20.80
C LYS A 301 10.62 29.16 21.91
N GLU A 302 9.73 30.10 21.63
CA GLU A 302 8.66 30.51 22.53
C GLU A 302 7.67 29.36 22.82
N LEU A 303 7.22 28.64 21.78
CA LEU A 303 6.35 27.47 21.95
C LEU A 303 7.05 26.34 22.72
N LYS A 304 8.35 26.13 22.47
CA LYS A 304 9.15 25.15 23.25
C LYS A 304 9.22 25.54 24.72
N ASN A 305 9.38 26.82 25.04
CA ASN A 305 9.41 27.30 26.42
C ASN A 305 8.05 27.14 27.11
N LYS A 306 6.95 27.44 26.42
CA LYS A 306 5.60 27.21 26.95
C LYS A 306 5.30 25.72 27.17
N LEU A 307 5.78 24.84 26.28
CA LEU A 307 5.72 23.39 26.47
C LEU A 307 6.50 22.93 27.70
N LYS A 308 7.73 23.45 27.90
CA LYS A 308 8.53 23.17 29.09
C LYS A 308 7.85 23.66 30.36
N TYR A 309 7.28 24.86 30.35
CA TYR A 309 6.56 25.43 31.49
C TYR A 309 5.32 24.58 31.85
N ARG A 310 4.50 24.22 30.85
CA ARG A 310 3.38 23.28 31.02
C ARG A 310 3.84 21.97 31.66
N ASP A 311 4.94 21.40 31.18
CA ASP A 311 5.48 20.14 31.69
C ASP A 311 6.06 20.29 33.11
N ALA A 312 6.59 21.47 33.46
CA ALA A 312 7.01 21.79 34.82
C ALA A 312 5.82 21.87 35.79
N ILE A 313 4.74 22.56 35.41
CA ILE A 313 3.49 22.63 36.20
C ILE A 313 2.89 21.24 36.39
N TYR A 314 2.89 20.39 35.35
CA TYR A 314 2.44 19.00 35.48
C TYR A 314 3.28 18.21 36.49
N LYS A 315 4.61 18.34 36.42
CA LYS A 315 5.52 17.68 37.37
C LYS A 315 5.31 18.20 38.80
N GLN A 316 5.04 19.49 38.96
CA GLN A 316 4.77 20.10 40.26
C GLN A 316 3.45 19.61 40.85
N ALA A 317 2.36 19.64 40.07
CA ALA A 317 1.04 19.14 40.47
C ALA A 317 1.10 17.65 40.89
N ARG A 318 1.91 16.84 40.21
CA ARG A 318 2.11 15.42 40.54
C ARG A 318 2.90 15.18 41.82
N ARG A 319 3.80 16.09 42.19
CA ARG A 319 4.60 15.99 43.43
C ARG A 319 3.83 16.49 44.64
N SER A 320 2.99 17.52 44.47
CA SER A 320 2.25 18.14 45.57
C SER A 320 0.86 17.54 45.79
N GLY A 321 0.30 16.81 44.82
CA GLY A 321 -1.09 16.32 44.90
C GLY A 321 -2.14 17.44 44.77
N ASP A 322 -1.72 18.65 44.38
CA ASP A 322 -2.58 19.84 44.36
C ASP A 322 -3.49 19.87 43.12
N GLN A 323 -4.80 19.79 43.37
CA GLN A 323 -5.83 19.79 42.34
C GLN A 323 -5.94 21.13 41.58
N SER A 324 -5.58 22.24 42.21
CA SER A 324 -5.59 23.56 41.59
C SER A 324 -4.52 23.66 40.49
N LEU A 325 -3.31 23.16 40.76
CA LEU A 325 -2.21 23.09 39.80
C LEU A 325 -2.51 22.13 38.65
N LEU A 326 -3.24 21.04 38.90
CA LEU A 326 -3.69 20.12 37.85
C LEU A 326 -4.72 20.78 36.91
N ASN A 327 -5.67 21.53 37.46
CA ASN A 327 -6.64 22.31 36.68
C ASN A 327 -5.93 23.41 35.87
N TYR A 328 -4.93 24.06 36.46
CA TYR A 328 -4.10 25.04 35.76
C TYR A 328 -3.30 24.41 34.60
N TYR A 329 -2.72 23.21 34.79
CA TYR A 329 -2.12 22.43 33.71
C TYR A 329 -3.10 22.11 32.57
N LYS A 330 -4.33 21.69 32.89
CA LYS A 330 -5.36 21.38 31.87
C LYS A 330 -5.70 22.61 31.03
N LYS A 331 -5.82 23.79 31.67
CA LYS A 331 -6.00 25.08 30.99
C LYS A 331 -4.82 25.38 30.05
N LEU A 332 -3.58 25.32 30.55
CA LEU A 332 -2.37 25.52 29.76
C LEU A 332 -2.26 24.54 28.58
N ARG A 333 -2.64 23.28 28.76
CA ARG A 333 -2.65 22.25 27.70
C ARG A 333 -3.63 22.62 26.58
N SER A 334 -4.85 23.04 26.93
CA SER A 334 -5.87 23.44 25.95
C SER A 334 -5.43 24.67 25.17
N GLU A 335 -4.98 25.72 25.86
CA GLU A 335 -4.47 26.95 25.24
C GLU A 335 -3.27 26.68 24.33
N LEU A 336 -2.33 25.83 24.77
CA LEU A 336 -1.18 25.44 23.94
C LEU A 336 -1.58 24.60 22.74
N LYS A 337 -2.59 23.74 22.83
CA LYS A 337 -3.09 22.96 21.69
C LYS A 337 -3.64 23.89 20.60
N VAL A 338 -4.43 24.90 21.00
CA VAL A 338 -4.96 25.91 20.07
C VAL A 338 -3.82 26.71 19.43
N LYS A 339 -2.87 27.22 20.24
CA LYS A 339 -1.71 27.97 19.73
C LYS A 339 -0.80 27.15 18.82
N LEU A 340 -0.52 25.88 19.16
CA LEU A 340 0.29 24.98 18.33
C LEU A 340 -0.37 24.69 16.98
N ASN A 341 -1.69 24.46 16.97
CA ASN A 341 -2.42 24.27 15.73
C ASN A 341 -2.45 25.55 14.90
N ALA A 342 -2.70 26.71 15.51
CA ALA A 342 -2.71 28.00 14.83
C ALA A 342 -1.34 28.34 14.21
N GLU A 343 -0.23 28.18 14.94
CA GLU A 343 1.12 28.45 14.43
C GLU A 343 1.54 27.46 13.34
N ARG A 344 1.19 26.18 13.49
CA ARG A 344 1.39 25.17 12.45
C ARG A 344 0.61 25.52 11.18
N ASP A 345 -0.67 25.87 11.33
CA ASP A 345 -1.55 26.18 10.21
C ASP A 345 -1.14 27.49 9.53
N LYS A 346 -0.69 28.50 10.30
CA LYS A 346 -0.10 29.76 9.79
C LYS A 346 1.20 29.54 9.03
N TYR A 347 2.13 28.76 9.58
CA TYR A 347 3.38 28.41 8.90
C TYR A 347 3.11 27.71 7.56
N PHE A 348 2.16 26.77 7.54
CA PHE A 348 1.79 26.08 6.30
C PHE A 348 1.03 26.97 5.31
N THR A 349 0.17 27.87 5.81
CA THR A 349 -0.54 28.83 4.96
C THR A 349 0.45 29.79 4.29
N ASN A 350 1.44 30.30 5.04
CA ASN A 350 2.49 31.17 4.48
C ASN A 350 3.32 30.44 3.42
N ILE A 351 3.76 29.21 3.70
CA ILE A 351 4.50 28.39 2.72
C ILE A 351 3.72 28.17 1.42
N LEU A 352 2.41 27.93 1.54
CA LEU A 352 1.54 27.68 0.40
C LEU A 352 1.11 28.95 -0.32
N ALA A 353 1.18 30.12 0.35
CA ALA A 353 0.91 31.43 -0.23
C ALA A 353 2.12 32.04 -0.95
N GLU A 354 3.33 31.76 -0.47
CA GLU A 354 4.60 32.30 -1.02
C GLU A 354 5.03 31.64 -2.35
N GLU A 355 4.52 30.43 -2.68
CA GLU A 355 4.96 29.70 -3.88
C GLU A 355 3.86 29.55 -4.94
N SER A 356 4.02 30.30 -6.02
CA SER A 356 3.34 30.09 -7.30
C SER A 356 3.87 28.82 -7.98
N TYR A 357 3.06 27.75 -7.98
CA TYR A 357 3.12 26.61 -8.92
C TYR A 357 4.52 26.15 -9.40
N GLY A 358 5.28 25.41 -8.57
CA GLY A 358 6.60 24.87 -8.93
C GLY A 358 6.90 23.47 -8.37
N SER A 359 8.03 22.86 -8.75
CA SER A 359 8.45 21.51 -8.30
C SER A 359 8.76 21.44 -6.79
N SER A 360 9.09 22.58 -6.18
CA SER A 360 9.30 22.79 -4.74
C SER A 360 8.07 22.51 -3.88
N ILE A 361 6.86 22.77 -4.41
CA ILE A 361 5.60 22.52 -3.70
C ILE A 361 5.46 21.04 -3.35
N TRP A 362 5.92 20.13 -4.22
CA TRP A 362 5.85 18.69 -3.99
C TRP A 362 6.75 18.21 -2.86
N LYS A 363 7.91 18.85 -2.68
CA LYS A 363 8.82 18.58 -1.56
C LYS A 363 8.20 19.04 -0.24
N LYS A 364 7.60 20.23 -0.24
CA LYS A 364 6.88 20.80 0.91
C LYS A 364 5.64 19.96 1.25
N LEU A 365 4.79 19.58 0.29
CA LEU A 365 3.63 18.70 0.51
C LEU A 365 4.00 17.32 1.12
N LYS A 366 5.17 16.77 0.76
CA LYS A 366 5.73 15.56 1.41
C LYS A 366 6.15 15.82 2.85
N GLN A 367 6.82 16.94 3.14
CA GLN A 367 7.15 17.37 4.51
C GLN A 367 5.90 17.62 5.36
N LEU A 368 4.84 18.14 4.74
CA LEU A 368 3.54 18.27 5.37
C LEU A 368 2.96 16.91 5.72
N GLY A 369 3.32 15.82 5.04
CA GLY A 369 2.66 14.52 5.18
C GLY A 369 1.25 14.53 4.55
N LEU A 370 1.00 15.46 3.64
CA LEU A 370 -0.18 15.47 2.76
C LEU A 370 -0.06 14.43 1.65
N ILE A 371 1.18 14.11 1.29
CA ILE A 371 1.54 13.04 0.36
C ILE A 371 2.30 11.99 1.16
N LYS A 372 1.85 10.74 1.11
CA LYS A 372 2.56 9.65 1.78
C LYS A 372 4.00 9.57 1.25
N PRO A 373 5.02 9.40 2.10
CA PRO A 373 6.30 8.87 1.61
C PRO A 373 6.04 7.52 0.91
N LYS A 374 6.87 7.17 -0.07
CA LYS A 374 6.76 5.89 -0.80
C LYS A 374 6.62 4.77 0.24
N GLN A 375 5.49 4.07 0.27
CA GLN A 375 5.30 2.95 1.20
C GLN A 375 6.30 1.85 0.86
N SER A 376 7.00 1.36 1.88
CA SER A 376 7.73 0.08 1.83
C SER A 376 6.75 -1.03 1.48
N SER A 377 7.18 -1.95 0.63
CA SER A 377 6.33 -3.04 0.14
C SER A 377 5.90 -3.93 1.30
N PRO A 378 4.68 -4.51 1.29
CA PRO A 378 4.32 -5.58 2.22
C PRO A 378 5.26 -6.79 2.17
N LEU A 379 6.05 -6.90 1.10
CA LEU A 379 7.05 -7.95 0.88
C LEU A 379 8.39 -7.68 1.56
N ASP A 380 8.60 -6.50 2.17
CA ASP A 380 9.84 -6.13 2.85
C ASP A 380 10.04 -6.87 4.20
N HIS A 381 9.22 -7.88 4.51
CA HIS A 381 9.22 -8.65 5.77
C HIS A 381 9.72 -10.09 5.63
N PHE A 382 9.84 -10.59 4.42
CA PHE A 382 10.41 -11.91 4.16
C PHE A 382 11.81 -11.73 3.58
N SER A 383 12.74 -12.60 3.96
CA SER A 383 14.02 -12.64 3.24
C SER A 383 13.77 -13.13 1.81
N ALA A 384 14.65 -12.75 0.88
CA ALA A 384 14.58 -13.26 -0.48
C ALA A 384 14.62 -14.80 -0.49
N ASP A 385 15.38 -15.40 0.43
CA ASP A 385 15.52 -16.85 0.60
C ASP A 385 14.28 -17.51 1.20
N GLU A 386 13.55 -16.84 2.10
CA GLU A 386 12.29 -17.36 2.67
C GLU A 386 11.15 -17.35 1.66
N LEU A 387 11.05 -16.28 0.86
CA LEU A 387 10.12 -16.25 -0.26
C LEU A 387 10.54 -17.27 -1.32
N ASN A 388 11.83 -17.36 -1.62
CA ASN A 388 12.34 -18.34 -2.57
C ASN A 388 12.11 -19.77 -2.10
N ASN A 389 12.34 -20.13 -0.84
CA ASN A 389 12.09 -21.47 -0.34
C ASN A 389 10.59 -21.82 -0.30
N PHE A 390 9.74 -20.83 0.03
CA PHE A 390 8.29 -21.00 -0.03
C PHE A 390 7.79 -21.21 -1.46
N TYR A 391 8.33 -20.48 -2.44
CA TYR A 391 7.92 -20.65 -3.84
C TYR A 391 8.64 -21.82 -4.55
N ALA A 392 9.88 -22.15 -4.18
CA ALA A 392 10.68 -23.26 -4.73
C ALA A 392 10.10 -24.63 -4.39
N THR A 393 9.49 -24.77 -3.21
CA THR A 393 8.79 -26.00 -2.82
C THR A 393 7.46 -26.21 -3.57
N THR A 394 6.94 -25.20 -4.28
CA THR A 394 5.60 -25.23 -4.88
C THR A 394 5.57 -25.41 -6.41
N LEU A 395 6.71 -25.33 -7.12
CA LEU A 395 6.77 -25.17 -8.59
C LEU A 395 7.18 -26.41 -9.41
N THR A 396 7.69 -27.48 -8.80
CA THR A 396 8.55 -28.46 -9.50
C THR A 396 7.89 -29.61 -10.26
N LYS A 397 6.59 -29.63 -10.56
CA LYS A 397 6.03 -30.78 -11.32
C LYS A 397 4.90 -30.39 -12.25
N HIS A 398 5.14 -30.36 -13.58
CA HIS A 398 4.22 -30.87 -14.61
C HIS A 398 4.74 -30.70 -16.08
N PRO A 399 4.40 -31.59 -17.06
CA PRO A 399 5.11 -31.74 -18.36
C PRO A 399 4.48 -31.11 -19.64
N SER A 400 5.40 -30.75 -20.57
CA SER A 400 5.49 -30.78 -22.06
C SER A 400 4.29 -30.52 -23.01
N CYS A 401 4.40 -29.47 -23.84
CA CYS A 401 3.66 -29.28 -25.11
C CYS A 401 4.31 -30.10 -26.23
N SER A 402 3.53 -30.70 -27.15
CA SER A 402 4.08 -31.57 -28.21
C SER A 402 4.47 -30.78 -29.46
N ARG A 403 5.56 -31.21 -30.12
CA ARG A 403 6.18 -30.52 -31.27
C ARG A 403 5.23 -30.37 -32.46
N GLU A 404 4.29 -31.30 -32.62
CA GLU A 404 3.39 -31.34 -33.77
C GLU A 404 2.43 -30.13 -33.76
N PHE A 405 1.97 -29.71 -32.59
CA PHE A 405 1.06 -28.56 -32.45
C PHE A 405 1.73 -27.23 -32.83
N VAL A 406 3.04 -27.10 -32.57
CA VAL A 406 3.80 -25.91 -32.93
C VAL A 406 4.06 -25.86 -34.44
N GLN A 407 4.30 -27.02 -35.06
CA GLN A 407 4.54 -27.13 -36.50
C GLN A 407 3.32 -26.70 -37.32
N ASP A 408 2.13 -27.12 -36.89
CA ASP A 408 0.86 -26.82 -37.57
C ASP A 408 0.50 -25.32 -37.52
N LEU A 409 0.84 -24.66 -36.40
CA LEU A 409 0.61 -23.23 -36.21
C LEU A 409 1.49 -22.36 -37.13
N LEU A 410 2.72 -22.81 -37.40
CA LEU A 410 3.69 -22.12 -38.26
C LEU A 410 3.32 -22.21 -39.75
N LEU A 411 2.72 -23.33 -40.17
CA LEU A 411 2.32 -23.56 -41.56
C LEU A 411 1.11 -22.71 -42.00
N HIS A 412 0.23 -22.33 -41.06
CA HIS A 412 -1.03 -21.67 -41.40
C HIS A 412 -0.96 -20.13 -41.53
N TYR A 413 0.09 -19.47 -41.00
CA TYR A 413 0.13 -18.00 -40.89
C TYR A 413 1.20 -17.30 -41.72
N ILE A 414 2.11 -18.02 -42.38
CA ILE A 414 3.16 -17.40 -43.19
C ILE A 414 2.71 -17.38 -44.66
N LYS A 415 2.18 -16.24 -45.11
CA LYS A 415 2.26 -15.89 -46.54
C LYS A 415 3.75 -15.91 -46.88
N LYS A 416 4.17 -16.78 -47.81
CA LYS A 416 5.52 -16.78 -48.39
C LYS A 416 5.78 -15.41 -49.02
N VAL A 417 6.28 -14.49 -48.22
CA VAL A 417 7.13 -13.42 -48.69
C VAL A 417 8.50 -14.07 -48.77
N ASP A 418 9.12 -14.07 -49.95
CA ASP A 418 10.52 -14.45 -50.11
C ASP A 418 11.39 -13.36 -49.47
N CYS A 419 11.30 -13.24 -48.15
CA CYS A 419 12.26 -12.53 -47.34
C CYS A 419 13.14 -13.58 -46.68
N GLU A 420 14.33 -13.76 -47.24
CA GLU A 420 15.40 -14.46 -46.55
C GLU A 420 15.77 -13.64 -45.32
N PHE A 421 15.22 -14.05 -44.18
CA PHE A 421 15.57 -13.48 -42.90
C PHE A 421 16.96 -13.97 -42.53
N HIS A 422 17.92 -13.04 -42.55
CA HIS A 422 19.29 -13.30 -42.13
C HIS A 422 19.49 -12.70 -40.73
N TRP A 423 19.92 -13.55 -39.80
CA TRP A 423 20.40 -13.07 -38.51
C TRP A 423 21.70 -12.30 -38.72
N SER A 424 21.71 -11.03 -38.33
CA SER A 424 22.94 -10.27 -38.13
C SER A 424 23.23 -10.20 -36.63
N LYS A 425 24.52 -10.24 -36.26
CA LYS A 425 24.93 -9.96 -34.88
C LYS A 425 24.52 -8.54 -34.52
N ILE A 426 24.03 -8.35 -33.30
CA ILE A 426 23.72 -7.03 -32.74
C ILE A 426 25.02 -6.24 -32.62
N ASP A 427 25.01 -5.00 -33.09
CA ASP A 427 26.13 -4.06 -32.99
C ASP A 427 26.19 -3.42 -31.59
N ILE A 428 27.42 -3.18 -31.10
CA ILE A 428 27.68 -2.49 -29.84
C ILE A 428 27.02 -1.11 -29.80
N VAL A 429 26.92 -0.44 -30.96
CA VAL A 429 26.29 0.89 -31.06
C VAL A 429 24.81 0.82 -30.67
N ASP A 430 24.09 -0.22 -31.09
CA ASP A 430 22.66 -0.39 -30.80
C ASP A 430 22.41 -0.79 -29.35
N VAL A 431 23.28 -1.63 -28.79
CA VAL A 431 23.28 -1.98 -27.36
C VAL A 431 23.52 -0.74 -26.51
N THR A 432 24.56 0.04 -26.85
CA THR A 432 24.92 1.27 -26.12
C THR A 432 23.78 2.28 -26.11
N LYS A 433 23.17 2.53 -27.29
CA LYS A 433 21.99 3.42 -27.40
C LYS A 433 20.82 2.93 -26.54
N SER A 434 20.54 1.64 -26.57
CA SER A 434 19.44 1.02 -25.81
C SER A 434 19.65 1.10 -24.31
N LEU A 435 20.86 0.82 -23.84
CA LEU A 435 21.25 0.95 -22.43
C LEU A 435 21.16 2.41 -21.97
N HIS A 436 21.66 3.36 -22.76
CA HIS A 436 21.61 4.79 -22.46
C HIS A 436 20.16 5.31 -22.29
N LEU A 437 19.25 4.89 -23.18
CA LEU A 437 17.82 5.24 -23.10
C LEU A 437 17.11 4.64 -21.89
N THR A 438 17.58 3.49 -21.40
CA THR A 438 16.97 2.76 -20.28
C THR A 438 17.47 3.30 -18.94
N ILE A 439 18.79 3.44 -18.79
CA ILE A 439 19.46 3.95 -17.58
C ILE A 439 18.99 5.37 -17.24
N SER A 440 18.80 6.22 -18.25
CA SER A 440 18.36 7.61 -18.05
C SER A 440 16.93 7.75 -17.49
N LYS A 441 16.08 6.72 -17.65
CA LYS A 441 14.66 6.74 -17.26
C LYS A 441 14.34 5.94 -16.00
N SER A 442 15.20 5.00 -15.61
CA SER A 442 14.95 4.08 -14.50
C SER A 442 15.63 4.55 -13.20
N ALA A 443 14.85 4.75 -12.14
CA ALA A 443 15.36 4.72 -10.76
C ALA A 443 15.48 3.28 -10.23
N GLY A 444 15.77 2.34 -11.14
CA GLY A 444 15.91 0.93 -10.85
C GLY A 444 17.24 0.67 -10.14
N LYS A 445 17.25 -0.38 -9.32
CA LYS A 445 18.48 -0.90 -8.74
C LYS A 445 18.77 -2.27 -9.35
N SER A 446 20.04 -2.60 -9.52
CA SER A 446 20.46 -3.98 -9.81
C SER A 446 20.12 -4.91 -8.63
N PRO A 447 20.18 -6.25 -8.81
CA PRO A 447 19.92 -7.23 -7.75
C PRO A 447 20.78 -7.04 -6.48
N ASP A 448 22.00 -6.51 -6.63
CA ASP A 448 22.95 -6.15 -5.58
C ASP A 448 22.79 -4.70 -5.05
N GLY A 449 21.80 -3.97 -5.54
CA GLY A 449 21.38 -2.67 -5.00
C GLY A 449 22.05 -1.44 -5.61
N LEU A 450 22.80 -1.58 -6.70
CA LEU A 450 23.44 -0.48 -7.43
C LEU A 450 22.40 0.38 -8.11
N ASP A 451 22.56 1.70 -8.03
CA ASP A 451 21.77 2.62 -8.85
C ASP A 451 22.22 2.46 -10.30
N LEU A 452 21.28 2.16 -11.21
CA LEU A 452 21.56 2.03 -12.64
C LEU A 452 22.23 3.28 -13.23
N LYS A 453 22.15 4.43 -12.54
CA LYS A 453 22.90 5.65 -12.89
C LYS A 453 24.41 5.47 -12.92
N TRP A 454 25.01 4.60 -12.09
CA TRP A 454 26.45 4.35 -12.12
C TRP A 454 26.90 3.72 -13.45
N LEU A 455 26.07 2.85 -14.03
CA LEU A 455 26.37 2.22 -15.33
C LEU A 455 26.62 3.24 -16.43
N ARG A 456 26.06 4.46 -16.31
CA ARG A 456 26.20 5.53 -17.29
C ARG A 456 27.67 5.88 -17.56
N ASP A 457 28.49 5.95 -16.53
CA ASP A 457 29.87 6.43 -16.62
C ASP A 457 30.83 5.33 -17.12
N HIS A 458 30.38 4.07 -17.10
CA HIS A 458 31.12 2.89 -17.56
C HIS A 458 30.42 2.16 -18.73
N LEU A 459 29.52 2.88 -19.43
CA LEU A 459 28.71 2.31 -20.52
C LEU A 459 29.58 1.76 -21.64
N ALA A 460 30.69 2.40 -21.96
CA ALA A 460 31.56 1.98 -23.07
C ALA A 460 32.16 0.59 -22.81
N GLN A 461 32.57 0.33 -21.56
CA GLN A 461 33.18 -0.94 -21.15
C GLN A 461 32.12 -2.03 -21.01
N ILE A 462 30.98 -1.70 -20.42
CA ILE A 462 29.90 -2.67 -20.15
C ILE A 462 29.16 -3.06 -21.43
N SER A 463 28.97 -2.12 -22.36
CA SER A 463 28.22 -2.38 -23.60
C SER A 463 28.90 -3.43 -24.46
N LEU A 464 30.24 -3.47 -24.49
CA LEU A 464 30.99 -4.47 -25.25
C LEU A 464 30.65 -5.89 -24.77
N PHE A 465 30.77 -6.14 -23.46
CA PHE A 465 30.50 -7.46 -22.88
C PHE A 465 28.99 -7.82 -22.91
N MET A 466 28.10 -6.85 -22.71
CA MET A 466 26.65 -7.08 -22.84
C MET A 466 26.24 -7.44 -24.27
N THR A 467 26.91 -6.85 -25.28
CA THR A 467 26.68 -7.21 -26.69
C THR A 467 27.07 -8.66 -26.95
N ALA A 468 28.17 -9.13 -26.36
CA ALA A 468 28.57 -10.53 -26.41
C ALA A 468 27.52 -11.46 -25.78
N ILE A 469 27.03 -11.14 -24.57
CA ILE A 469 25.95 -11.92 -23.93
C ILE A 469 24.70 -11.98 -24.81
N PHE A 470 24.29 -10.85 -25.40
CA PHE A 470 23.08 -10.81 -26.24
C PHE A 470 23.25 -11.61 -27.54
N ASN A 471 24.38 -11.47 -28.22
CA ASN A 471 24.65 -12.23 -29.44
C ASN A 471 24.73 -13.73 -29.14
N ARG A 472 25.40 -14.14 -28.06
CA ARG A 472 25.42 -15.54 -27.62
C ARG A 472 24.03 -16.04 -27.22
N SER A 473 23.23 -15.22 -26.55
CA SER A 473 21.84 -15.55 -26.21
C SER A 473 20.97 -15.79 -27.45
N LEU A 474 21.17 -15.00 -28.50
CA LEU A 474 20.49 -15.18 -29.79
C LEU A 474 21.01 -16.42 -30.55
N GLU A 475 22.32 -16.60 -30.62
CA GLU A 475 22.96 -17.73 -31.32
C GLU A 475 22.57 -19.08 -30.69
N THR A 476 22.60 -19.16 -29.36
CA THR A 476 22.28 -20.39 -28.61
C THR A 476 20.79 -20.54 -28.32
N SER A 477 19.99 -19.50 -28.58
CA SER A 477 18.58 -19.42 -28.16
C SER A 477 18.36 -19.59 -26.64
N ILE A 478 19.40 -19.36 -25.83
CA ILE A 478 19.34 -19.45 -24.37
C ILE A 478 19.26 -18.04 -23.80
N PHE A 479 18.15 -17.72 -23.14
CA PHE A 479 18.03 -16.47 -22.39
C PHE A 479 18.61 -16.63 -20.97
N PRO A 480 19.41 -15.67 -20.46
CA PRO A 480 20.03 -15.78 -19.14
C PRO A 480 19.00 -16.03 -18.02
N GLU A 481 19.23 -17.08 -17.25
CA GLU A 481 18.31 -17.55 -16.21
C GLU A 481 18.09 -16.52 -15.11
N ALA A 482 19.14 -15.74 -14.79
CA ALA A 482 19.08 -14.61 -13.88
C ALA A 482 18.01 -13.55 -14.24
N TRP A 483 17.47 -13.56 -15.47
CA TRP A 483 16.57 -12.52 -15.99
C TRP A 483 15.09 -12.96 -16.21
N LYS A 484 14.68 -14.22 -15.94
CA LYS A 484 13.39 -14.83 -16.40
C LYS A 484 12.09 -14.67 -15.53
N SER A 485 12.11 -14.12 -14.33
CA SER A 485 11.08 -14.34 -13.27
C SER A 485 9.69 -13.64 -13.34
N LYS A 486 9.05 -13.40 -14.51
CA LYS A 486 7.85 -12.49 -14.61
C LYS A 486 6.59 -12.98 -15.37
N THR A 487 6.44 -14.24 -15.76
CA THR A 487 5.38 -14.69 -16.70
C THR A 487 4.07 -15.14 -16.03
N LYS A 488 2.90 -14.87 -16.66
CA LYS A 488 1.54 -15.29 -16.23
C LYS A 488 0.71 -15.69 -17.46
N VAL A 489 -0.31 -16.55 -17.28
CA VAL A 489 -1.23 -16.97 -18.36
C VAL A 489 -2.63 -16.42 -18.11
N MET A 490 -3.32 -16.01 -19.16
CA MET A 490 -4.70 -15.52 -19.12
C MET A 490 -5.46 -16.05 -20.33
N ILE A 491 -6.63 -16.67 -20.10
CA ILE A 491 -7.52 -17.10 -21.18
C ILE A 491 -8.50 -15.98 -21.48
N LEU A 492 -8.54 -15.49 -22.70
CA LEU A 492 -9.48 -14.44 -23.09
C LEU A 492 -10.77 -15.05 -23.64
N GLY A 493 -11.92 -14.60 -23.15
CA GLY A 493 -13.21 -15.08 -23.67
C GLY A 493 -14.41 -14.34 -23.09
N SER A 494 -15.56 -14.44 -23.75
CA SER A 494 -16.81 -13.93 -23.18
C SER A 494 -17.12 -14.64 -21.85
N ASN A 495 -17.73 -13.94 -20.89
CA ASN A 495 -18.15 -14.53 -19.60
C ASN A 495 -18.93 -15.85 -19.75
N ARG A 496 -19.76 -15.98 -20.79
CA ARG A 496 -20.48 -17.23 -21.09
C ARG A 496 -19.52 -18.37 -21.40
N LYS A 497 -18.55 -18.15 -22.29
CA LYS A 497 -17.53 -19.14 -22.67
C LYS A 497 -16.55 -19.44 -21.53
N LEU A 498 -16.16 -18.42 -20.75
CA LEU A 498 -15.29 -18.60 -19.59
C LEU A 498 -15.96 -19.46 -18.51
N LYS A 499 -17.26 -19.26 -18.23
CA LYS A 499 -18.01 -20.13 -17.29
C LYS A 499 -18.15 -21.57 -17.78
N LEU A 500 -18.29 -21.77 -19.09
CA LEU A 500 -18.27 -23.12 -19.67
C LEU A 500 -16.88 -23.75 -19.54
N LEU A 501 -15.82 -22.96 -19.69
CA LEU A 501 -14.45 -23.40 -19.43
C LEU A 501 -14.16 -23.63 -17.95
N GLU A 502 -14.80 -22.94 -17.01
CA GLU A 502 -14.69 -23.26 -15.57
C GLU A 502 -15.33 -24.61 -15.23
N ALA A 503 -16.36 -25.02 -15.99
CA ALA A 503 -17.01 -26.32 -15.85
C ALA A 503 -16.25 -27.46 -16.54
N CYS A 504 -15.38 -27.14 -17.50
CA CYS A 504 -14.47 -28.09 -18.14
C CYS A 504 -13.10 -28.04 -17.44
N HIS A 505 -12.43 -29.16 -17.26
CA HIS A 505 -11.05 -29.10 -16.76
C HIS A 505 -10.15 -28.43 -17.81
N VAL A 506 -9.70 -27.20 -17.54
CA VAL A 506 -8.76 -26.49 -18.42
C VAL A 506 -7.35 -27.03 -18.17
N PRO A 507 -6.65 -27.53 -19.21
CA PRO A 507 -5.32 -28.10 -19.02
C PRO A 507 -4.31 -27.06 -18.58
N ASP A 508 -3.46 -27.43 -17.62
CA ASP A 508 -2.40 -26.58 -17.13
C ASP A 508 -1.36 -26.29 -18.21
N ILE A 509 -1.08 -25.00 -18.46
CA ILE A 509 0.03 -24.59 -19.34
C ILE A 509 1.33 -24.65 -18.57
N LYS A 510 2.29 -25.41 -19.10
CA LYS A 510 3.60 -25.60 -18.49
C LYS A 510 4.72 -25.04 -19.35
N ILE A 511 5.66 -24.32 -18.74
CA ILE A 511 6.92 -23.90 -19.37
C ILE A 511 8.06 -24.45 -18.51
N ASP A 512 8.97 -25.21 -19.13
CA ASP A 512 10.11 -25.89 -18.48
C ASP A 512 9.69 -26.69 -17.22
N GLY A 513 8.51 -27.30 -17.24
CA GLY A 513 8.00 -28.10 -16.13
C GLY A 513 7.10 -27.36 -15.12
N ASN A 514 6.96 -26.04 -15.23
CA ASN A 514 6.26 -25.20 -14.25
C ASN A 514 4.86 -24.80 -14.75
N ILE A 515 3.80 -25.06 -13.97
CA ILE A 515 2.45 -24.56 -14.29
C ILE A 515 2.44 -23.05 -14.16
N ILE A 516 2.13 -22.36 -15.25
CA ILE A 516 1.93 -20.91 -15.20
C ILE A 516 0.53 -20.64 -14.69
N PRO A 517 0.38 -19.81 -13.64
CA PRO A 517 -0.92 -19.54 -13.07
C PRO A 517 -1.82 -18.84 -14.08
N TYR A 518 -3.00 -19.41 -14.28
CA TYR A 518 -4.12 -18.73 -14.90
C TYR A 518 -4.57 -17.58 -14.01
N VAL A 519 -4.59 -16.37 -14.58
CA VAL A 519 -5.10 -15.18 -13.89
C VAL A 519 -6.31 -14.63 -14.62
N ASN A 520 -7.32 -14.27 -13.84
CA ASN A 520 -8.53 -13.63 -14.36
C ASN A 520 -8.33 -12.14 -14.61
N ALA A 521 -7.28 -11.54 -14.06
CA ALA A 521 -6.87 -10.17 -14.38
C ALA A 521 -5.37 -9.98 -14.17
N ALA A 522 -4.73 -9.24 -15.07
CA ALA A 522 -3.30 -8.95 -15.02
C ALA A 522 -3.04 -7.46 -15.22
N LYS A 523 -2.06 -6.93 -14.49
CA LYS A 523 -1.64 -5.54 -14.65
C LYS A 523 -0.61 -5.43 -15.77
N HIS A 524 -0.94 -4.73 -16.84
CA HIS A 524 -0.04 -4.45 -17.96
C HIS A 524 0.06 -2.94 -18.18
N LEU A 525 1.28 -2.39 -18.14
CA LEU A 525 1.55 -0.95 -18.28
C LEU A 525 0.63 -0.03 -17.45
N GLY A 526 0.19 -0.48 -16.26
CA GLY A 526 -0.70 0.30 -15.39
C GLY A 526 -2.20 0.03 -15.54
N LEU A 527 -2.64 -0.57 -16.65
CA LEU A 527 -4.00 -1.06 -16.84
C LEU A 527 -4.17 -2.44 -16.21
N HIS A 528 -5.38 -2.78 -15.76
CA HIS A 528 -5.71 -4.15 -15.37
C HIS A 528 -6.60 -4.72 -16.48
N ILE A 529 -6.07 -5.66 -17.24
CA ILE A 529 -6.78 -6.35 -18.29
C ILE A 529 -7.40 -7.60 -17.66
N SER A 530 -8.71 -7.76 -17.80
CA SER A 530 -9.45 -8.93 -17.30
C SER A 530 -9.57 -9.98 -18.40
N ASN A 531 -9.73 -11.25 -18.01
CA ASN A 531 -9.93 -12.38 -18.92
C ASN A 531 -11.20 -12.25 -19.79
N ASP A 532 -12.22 -11.57 -19.27
CA ASP A 532 -13.46 -11.24 -19.97
C ASP A 532 -13.43 -9.90 -20.71
N LEU A 533 -12.25 -9.25 -20.74
CA LEU A 533 -12.03 -7.88 -21.24
C LEU A 533 -12.91 -6.82 -20.56
N SER A 534 -13.53 -7.12 -19.41
CA SER A 534 -14.27 -6.14 -18.64
C SER A 534 -13.35 -5.19 -17.90
N TRP A 535 -13.83 -3.95 -17.73
CA TRP A 535 -13.09 -2.90 -17.04
C TRP A 535 -13.38 -2.83 -15.53
N ASP A 536 -14.16 -3.77 -14.97
CA ASP A 536 -14.56 -3.74 -13.55
C ASP A 536 -13.35 -3.77 -12.60
N ALA A 537 -12.38 -4.65 -12.86
CA ALA A 537 -11.15 -4.75 -12.07
C ALA A 537 -10.33 -3.45 -12.16
N HIS A 538 -10.16 -2.93 -13.38
CA HIS A 538 -9.42 -1.69 -13.62
C HIS A 538 -10.06 -0.49 -12.93
N ILE A 539 -11.34 -0.24 -13.17
CA ILE A 539 -12.07 0.90 -12.61
C ILE A 539 -12.17 0.80 -11.08
N SER A 540 -12.28 -0.40 -10.51
CA SER A 540 -12.29 -0.58 -9.06
C SER A 540 -10.95 -0.27 -8.40
N GLN A 541 -9.83 -0.69 -9.01
CA GLN A 541 -8.49 -0.33 -8.52
C GLN A 541 -8.22 1.18 -8.67
N LEU A 542 -8.58 1.76 -9.81
CA LEU A 542 -8.50 3.20 -10.08
C LEU A 542 -9.31 3.98 -9.05
N SER A 543 -10.56 3.57 -8.81
CA SER A 543 -11.46 4.21 -7.83
C SER A 543 -10.87 4.17 -6.43
N ARG A 544 -10.37 3.02 -5.96
CA ARG A 544 -9.72 2.91 -4.64
C ARG A 544 -8.55 3.87 -4.51
N LYS A 545 -7.70 3.94 -5.53
CA LYS A 545 -6.55 4.85 -5.55
C LYS A 545 -7.00 6.32 -5.50
N ALA A 546 -8.00 6.70 -6.31
CA ALA A 546 -8.52 8.05 -6.35
C ALA A 546 -9.20 8.47 -5.03
N TYR A 547 -10.03 7.60 -4.44
CA TYR A 547 -10.69 7.87 -3.15
C TYR A 547 -9.69 7.95 -1.99
N ALA A 548 -8.65 7.10 -1.97
CA ALA A 548 -7.59 7.20 -0.98
C ALA A 548 -6.85 8.54 -1.05
N THR A 549 -6.51 8.99 -2.27
CA THR A 549 -5.86 10.28 -2.51
C THR A 549 -6.74 11.44 -2.03
N ILE A 550 -8.00 11.53 -2.47
CA ILE A 550 -8.85 12.65 -2.08
C ILE A 550 -9.18 12.67 -0.58
N ASN A 551 -9.36 11.50 0.06
CA ASN A 551 -9.62 11.43 1.50
C ASN A 551 -8.42 11.92 2.32
N SER A 552 -7.18 11.64 1.88
CA SER A 552 -5.99 12.21 2.53
C SER A 552 -5.92 13.73 2.44
N LEU A 553 -6.40 14.32 1.35
CA LEU A 553 -6.44 15.77 1.16
C LEU A 553 -7.57 16.41 1.97
N LYS A 554 -8.74 15.76 2.05
CA LYS A 554 -9.90 16.26 2.81
C LYS A 554 -9.61 16.46 4.30
N TYR A 555 -8.77 15.62 4.90
CA TYR A 555 -8.36 15.77 6.31
C TYR A 555 -7.72 17.13 6.62
N ARG A 556 -7.12 17.79 5.62
CA ARG A 556 -6.44 19.08 5.76
C ARG A 556 -7.06 20.18 4.93
N LYS A 557 -8.34 20.04 4.58
CA LYS A 557 -9.03 21.00 3.71
C LYS A 557 -8.96 22.45 4.24
N ASN A 558 -8.95 22.63 5.56
CA ASN A 558 -9.00 23.95 6.21
C ASN A 558 -7.72 24.78 6.03
N ILE A 559 -6.58 24.13 5.76
CA ILE A 559 -5.30 24.82 5.51
C ILE A 559 -5.01 24.98 4.01
N LEU A 560 -5.91 24.54 3.13
CA LEU A 560 -5.72 24.55 1.69
C LEU A 560 -6.65 25.59 1.05
N SER A 561 -6.06 26.65 0.48
CA SER A 561 -6.80 27.63 -0.32
C SER A 561 -7.51 26.94 -1.50
N MET A 562 -8.59 27.53 -2.03
CA MET A 562 -9.30 26.96 -3.18
C MET A 562 -8.37 26.72 -4.39
N PRO A 563 -7.49 27.68 -4.78
CA PRO A 563 -6.50 27.45 -5.84
C PRO A 563 -5.56 26.26 -5.56
N CYS A 564 -5.08 26.11 -4.32
CA CYS A 564 -4.27 24.96 -3.91
C CYS A 564 -5.05 23.64 -4.04
N ARG A 565 -6.32 23.61 -3.61
CA ARG A 565 -7.19 22.42 -3.75
C ARG A 565 -7.40 22.07 -5.21
N LYS A 566 -7.66 23.06 -6.07
CA LYS A 566 -7.76 22.88 -7.53
C LYS A 566 -6.47 22.28 -8.09
N LEU A 567 -5.31 22.85 -7.77
CA LEU A 567 -4.01 22.36 -8.21
C LEU A 567 -3.79 20.89 -7.81
N LEU A 568 -4.01 20.57 -6.54
CA LEU A 568 -3.81 19.22 -6.00
C LEU A 568 -4.70 18.20 -6.69
N VAL A 569 -5.97 18.52 -6.94
CA VAL A 569 -6.87 17.63 -7.69
C VAL A 569 -6.39 17.48 -9.14
N THR A 570 -6.07 18.59 -9.82
CA THR A 570 -5.61 18.57 -11.23
C THR A 570 -4.34 17.74 -11.40
N THR A 571 -3.43 17.77 -10.42
CA THR A 571 -2.10 17.15 -10.55
C THR A 571 -2.02 15.75 -9.95
N MET A 572 -2.84 15.43 -8.95
CA MET A 572 -2.78 14.12 -8.28
C MET A 572 -3.93 13.19 -8.66
N LEU A 573 -5.10 13.75 -9.01
CA LEU A 573 -6.30 12.96 -9.20
C LEU A 573 -6.68 12.80 -10.68
N LEU A 574 -6.70 13.89 -11.47
CA LEU A 574 -7.01 13.79 -12.89
C LEU A 574 -6.08 12.82 -13.64
N PRO A 575 -4.75 12.77 -13.39
CA PRO A 575 -3.89 11.80 -14.05
C PRO A 575 -4.19 10.34 -13.68
N ILE A 576 -4.82 10.08 -12.52
CA ILE A 576 -5.28 8.72 -12.17
C ILE A 576 -6.45 8.30 -13.07
N ILE A 577 -7.30 9.25 -13.44
CA ILE A 577 -8.53 9.02 -14.23
C ILE A 577 -8.22 9.04 -15.72
N ASP A 578 -7.42 10.00 -16.19
CA ASP A 578 -7.17 10.25 -17.61
C ASP A 578 -6.19 9.23 -18.21
N TYR A 579 -5.33 8.62 -17.39
CA TYR A 579 -4.31 7.67 -17.83
C TYR A 579 -4.92 6.48 -18.57
N CYS A 580 -4.49 6.30 -19.83
CA CYS A 580 -4.94 5.26 -20.74
C CYS A 580 -6.47 5.17 -20.92
N SER A 581 -7.18 6.28 -20.70
CA SER A 581 -8.64 6.31 -20.77
C SER A 581 -9.24 6.05 -22.16
N ILE A 582 -8.42 6.16 -23.20
CA ILE A 582 -8.77 5.86 -24.59
C ILE A 582 -8.84 4.34 -24.85
N VAL A 583 -8.29 3.51 -23.96
CA VAL A 583 -8.30 2.04 -24.14
C VAL A 583 -9.65 1.43 -23.76
N TYR A 584 -10.42 2.09 -22.89
CA TYR A 584 -11.69 1.60 -22.37
C TYR A 584 -12.86 2.52 -22.76
N LEU A 585 -13.07 2.70 -24.06
CA LEU A 585 -14.16 3.55 -24.58
C LEU A 585 -15.54 2.93 -24.36
N ASP A 586 -15.60 1.61 -24.25
CA ASP A 586 -16.78 0.75 -24.09
C ASP A 586 -17.24 0.59 -22.63
N LEU A 587 -16.97 1.58 -21.76
CA LEU A 587 -17.41 1.53 -20.37
C LEU A 587 -18.94 1.45 -20.24
N SER A 588 -19.40 0.51 -19.42
CA SER A 588 -20.82 0.48 -19.02
C SER A 588 -21.24 1.77 -18.31
N LYS A 589 -22.51 2.17 -18.45
CA LYS A 589 -23.09 3.34 -17.77
C LYS A 589 -22.84 3.32 -16.25
N ARG A 590 -22.80 2.14 -15.63
CA ARG A 590 -22.49 1.96 -14.21
C ARG A 590 -21.05 2.37 -13.89
N LEU A 591 -20.07 1.90 -14.67
CA LEU A 591 -18.65 2.22 -14.46
C LEU A 591 -18.35 3.67 -14.79
N ASP A 592 -18.97 4.23 -15.83
CA ASP A 592 -18.84 5.64 -16.17
C ASP A 592 -19.37 6.55 -15.06
N LYS A 593 -20.57 6.27 -14.52
CA LYS A 593 -21.11 6.96 -13.34
C LYS A 593 -20.19 6.86 -12.12
N LYS A 594 -19.51 5.72 -11.93
CA LYS A 594 -18.53 5.54 -10.85
C LYS A 594 -17.34 6.48 -10.99
N LEU A 595 -16.80 6.64 -12.21
CA LEU A 595 -15.74 7.61 -12.48
C LEU A 595 -16.23 9.06 -12.32
N GLN A 596 -17.42 9.39 -12.85
CA GLN A 596 -17.99 10.73 -12.72
C GLN A 596 -18.19 11.13 -11.26
N ARG A 597 -18.59 10.20 -10.38
CA ARG A 597 -18.69 10.41 -8.93
C ARG A 597 -17.36 10.81 -8.28
N ILE A 598 -16.24 10.31 -8.78
CA ILE A 598 -14.90 10.68 -8.29
C ILE A 598 -14.59 12.13 -8.65
N VAL A 599 -14.79 12.53 -9.92
CA VAL A 599 -14.60 13.93 -10.36
C VAL A 599 -15.52 14.86 -9.59
N ASN A 600 -16.79 14.49 -9.45
CA ASN A 600 -17.79 15.21 -8.66
C ASN A 600 -17.35 15.41 -7.20
N ASN A 601 -16.88 14.36 -6.53
CA ASN A 601 -16.34 14.45 -5.17
C ASN A 601 -15.13 15.39 -5.06
N SER A 602 -14.40 15.54 -6.15
CA SER A 602 -13.23 16.42 -6.26
C SER A 602 -13.60 17.87 -6.41
N ILE A 603 -14.61 18.15 -7.24
CA ILE A 603 -15.20 19.48 -7.35
C ILE A 603 -15.77 19.92 -6.00
N ARG A 604 -16.49 19.02 -5.30
CA ARG A 604 -16.94 19.27 -3.92
C ARG A 604 -15.80 19.61 -2.97
N PHE A 605 -14.67 18.92 -3.07
CA PHE A 605 -13.49 19.23 -2.28
C PHE A 605 -12.90 20.60 -2.62
N ILE A 606 -12.80 20.97 -3.90
CA ILE A 606 -12.23 22.24 -4.36
C ILE A 606 -13.02 23.44 -3.83
N PHE A 607 -14.35 23.39 -3.95
CA PHE A 607 -15.23 24.50 -3.59
C PHE A 607 -15.80 24.40 -2.17
N ASN A 608 -15.54 23.32 -1.43
CA ASN A 608 -16.14 23.04 -0.11
C ASN A 608 -17.68 23.02 -0.13
N ILE A 609 -18.24 22.36 -1.14
CA ILE A 609 -19.68 22.27 -1.41
C ILE A 609 -20.31 21.19 -0.51
N LYS A 610 -21.56 21.38 -0.09
CA LYS A 610 -22.34 20.36 0.63
C LYS A 610 -22.58 19.11 -0.24
N ARG A 611 -23.07 18.01 0.34
CA ARG A 611 -23.20 16.71 -0.36
C ARG A 611 -24.33 16.68 -1.39
N ASP A 612 -25.39 17.38 -1.08
CA ASP A 612 -26.71 17.48 -1.71
C ASP A 612 -26.78 18.54 -2.81
N GLU A 613 -25.89 19.53 -2.76
CA GLU A 613 -25.86 20.62 -3.74
C GLU A 613 -25.42 20.16 -5.15
N HIS A 614 -26.01 20.77 -6.18
CA HIS A 614 -25.79 20.40 -7.57
C HIS A 614 -24.38 20.78 -8.04
N ILE A 615 -23.64 19.84 -8.65
CA ILE A 615 -22.21 20.00 -8.96
C ILE A 615 -21.98 20.73 -10.30
N THR A 616 -22.93 20.63 -11.23
CA THR A 616 -22.78 21.13 -12.60
C THR A 616 -22.34 22.60 -12.68
N PRO A 617 -22.91 23.55 -11.92
CA PRO A 617 -22.46 24.95 -11.96
C PRO A 617 -20.96 25.11 -11.67
N TYR A 618 -20.48 24.43 -10.63
CA TYR A 618 -19.08 24.46 -10.22
C TYR A 618 -18.13 23.79 -11.23
N ARG A 619 -18.62 22.75 -11.91
CA ARG A 619 -17.89 22.11 -13.01
C ARG A 619 -17.70 23.06 -14.19
N HIS A 620 -18.74 23.84 -14.55
CA HIS A 620 -18.64 24.88 -15.56
C HIS A 620 -17.70 26.01 -15.13
N THR A 621 -17.73 26.44 -13.86
CA THR A 621 -16.77 27.43 -13.32
C THR A 621 -15.32 26.97 -13.48
N LEU A 622 -15.05 25.66 -13.33
CA LEU A 622 -13.71 25.10 -13.54
C LEU A 622 -13.35 24.91 -15.02
N LYS A 623 -14.32 25.04 -15.94
CA LYS A 623 -14.23 24.66 -17.35
C LYS A 623 -13.79 23.20 -17.53
N TRP A 624 -14.35 22.29 -16.73
CA TRP A 624 -14.01 20.86 -16.77
C TRP A 624 -15.07 20.06 -17.53
N LEU A 625 -14.63 19.25 -18.50
CA LEU A 625 -15.49 18.26 -19.17
C LEU A 625 -15.97 17.17 -18.20
N SER A 626 -17.10 16.53 -18.49
CA SER A 626 -17.44 15.25 -17.86
C SER A 626 -16.40 14.18 -18.19
N VAL A 627 -16.37 13.09 -17.42
CA VAL A 627 -15.41 12.00 -17.68
C VAL A 627 -15.63 11.42 -19.08
N LYS A 628 -16.88 11.27 -19.51
CA LYS A 628 -17.23 10.78 -20.85
C LYS A 628 -16.69 11.69 -21.95
N SER A 629 -17.06 12.97 -21.94
CA SER A 629 -16.62 13.92 -22.97
C SER A 629 -15.12 14.18 -22.92
N LYS A 630 -14.49 14.03 -21.74
CA LYS A 630 -13.03 14.10 -21.62
C LYS A 630 -12.36 12.94 -22.37
N ARG A 631 -12.92 11.72 -22.31
CA ARG A 631 -12.42 10.58 -23.09
C ARG A 631 -12.62 10.79 -24.59
N GLU A 632 -13.78 11.28 -25.00
CA GLU A 632 -14.05 11.65 -26.40
C GLU A 632 -13.06 12.71 -26.89
N TYR A 633 -12.83 13.77 -26.11
CA TYR A 633 -11.82 14.78 -26.40
C TYR A 633 -10.41 14.17 -26.60
N LEU A 634 -10.00 13.25 -25.72
CA LEU A 634 -8.69 12.59 -25.83
C LEU A 634 -8.61 11.66 -27.05
N LEU A 635 -9.69 10.95 -27.38
CA LEU A 635 -9.82 10.13 -28.58
C LEU A 635 -9.70 10.99 -29.85
N ALA A 636 -10.40 12.12 -29.91
CA ALA A 636 -10.30 13.07 -31.03
C ALA A 636 -8.87 13.58 -31.20
N CYS A 637 -8.20 13.94 -30.09
CA CYS A 637 -6.80 14.38 -30.12
C CYS A 637 -5.84 13.29 -30.59
N LEU A 638 -6.07 12.02 -30.22
CA LEU A 638 -5.27 10.90 -30.70
C LEU A 638 -5.50 10.66 -32.20
N THR A 639 -6.76 10.72 -32.64
CA THR A 639 -7.14 10.56 -34.05
C THR A 639 -6.46 11.64 -34.90
N TYR A 640 -6.54 12.91 -34.50
CA TYR A 640 -5.85 14.02 -35.19
C TYR A 640 -4.34 13.75 -35.31
N LYS A 641 -3.69 13.29 -34.24
CA LYS A 641 -2.26 12.96 -34.27
C LYS A 641 -1.95 11.85 -35.26
N ILE A 642 -2.74 10.77 -35.27
CA ILE A 642 -2.53 9.63 -36.17
C ILE A 642 -2.62 10.10 -37.63
N LEU A 643 -3.59 10.96 -37.94
CA LEU A 643 -3.81 11.47 -39.29
C LEU A 643 -2.73 12.48 -39.72
N GLU A 644 -2.36 13.42 -38.85
CA GLU A 644 -1.41 14.48 -39.19
C GLU A 644 0.05 13.99 -39.20
N THR A 645 0.44 13.18 -38.21
CA THR A 645 1.83 12.71 -38.07
C THR A 645 2.09 11.39 -38.79
N GLY A 646 1.03 10.67 -39.15
CA GLY A 646 1.11 9.37 -39.80
C GLY A 646 1.57 8.22 -38.89
N GLY A 647 1.75 8.46 -37.58
CA GLY A 647 2.27 7.51 -36.62
C GLY A 647 1.34 7.29 -35.42
N PRO A 648 1.31 6.08 -34.83
CA PRO A 648 2.00 4.86 -35.24
C PRO A 648 1.44 4.26 -36.54
N LYS A 649 2.30 3.74 -37.42
CA LYS A 649 1.89 3.19 -38.73
C LYS A 649 0.79 2.14 -38.61
N PHE A 650 0.90 1.21 -37.65
CA PHE A 650 -0.10 0.17 -37.43
C PHE A 650 -1.49 0.71 -37.09
N LEU A 651 -1.59 1.81 -36.32
CA LEU A 651 -2.88 2.44 -36.05
C LEU A 651 -3.40 3.20 -37.25
N ARG A 652 -2.51 3.87 -38.00
CA ARG A 652 -2.89 4.59 -39.22
C ARG A 652 -3.48 3.64 -40.27
N LEU A 653 -2.89 2.46 -40.44
CA LEU A 653 -3.38 1.45 -41.37
C LEU A 653 -4.81 1.02 -41.08
N LEU A 654 -5.27 1.08 -39.82
CA LEU A 654 -6.67 0.80 -39.48
C LEU A 654 -7.66 1.81 -40.09
N PHE A 655 -7.20 3.01 -40.44
CA PHE A 655 -8.01 4.09 -41.03
C PHE A 655 -7.90 4.16 -42.56
N ILE A 656 -7.06 3.32 -43.18
CA ILE A 656 -6.79 3.32 -44.63
C ILE A 656 -7.32 2.00 -45.21
N ASP A 657 -8.12 2.10 -46.27
CA ASP A 657 -8.59 0.95 -47.04
C ASP A 657 -7.48 0.53 -48.03
N GLU A 658 -7.02 -0.73 -48.00
CA GLU A 658 -5.95 -1.22 -48.90
C GLU A 658 -6.31 -1.06 -50.38
N ASP A 659 -7.60 -1.05 -50.73
CA ASP A 659 -8.08 -0.92 -52.10
C ASP A 659 -8.00 0.52 -52.68
N LEU A 660 -7.74 1.54 -51.85
CA LEU A 660 -7.66 2.94 -52.30
C LEU A 660 -6.24 3.43 -52.61
N ASP A 661 -5.20 2.63 -52.30
CA ASP A 661 -3.79 3.05 -52.43
C ASP A 661 -3.26 3.03 -53.88
N ILE A 662 -4.02 2.53 -54.86
CA ILE A 662 -3.52 2.48 -56.25
C ILE A 662 -3.64 3.82 -57.00
N ARG A 663 -4.46 4.80 -56.57
CA ARG A 663 -4.71 5.99 -57.42
C ARG A 663 -4.71 7.37 -56.81
N ARG A 664 -4.46 7.59 -55.52
CA ARG A 664 -4.39 8.97 -54.99
C ARG A 664 -3.31 9.15 -53.93
N SER A 665 -2.12 9.54 -54.39
CA SER A 665 -1.36 10.59 -53.69
C SER A 665 -2.35 11.69 -53.31
N ASN A 666 -2.47 12.05 -52.03
CA ASN A 666 -2.46 13.44 -51.57
C ASN A 666 -2.88 13.56 -50.10
N ARG A 667 -2.03 14.24 -49.33
CA ARG A 667 -2.30 14.95 -48.06
C ARG A 667 -3.60 15.79 -48.05
N LEU A 668 -4.16 16.09 -49.22
CA LEU A 668 -5.39 16.86 -49.41
C LEU A 668 -6.66 16.02 -49.25
N ALA A 669 -6.61 14.71 -49.51
CA ALA A 669 -7.78 13.85 -49.34
C ALA A 669 -8.16 13.72 -47.86
N ALA A 670 -7.18 13.70 -46.95
CA ALA A 670 -7.33 13.57 -45.49
C ALA A 670 -8.14 14.69 -44.78
N LYS A 671 -8.49 15.77 -45.50
CA LYS A 671 -9.12 17.01 -44.97
C LYS A 671 -10.64 17.13 -45.16
N ASN A 672 -11.28 16.20 -45.87
CA ASN A 672 -12.73 16.17 -46.01
C ASN A 672 -13.34 15.19 -44.98
N ASN A 673 -14.36 15.59 -44.21
CA ASN A 673 -14.98 14.77 -43.14
C ASN A 673 -15.54 13.38 -43.58
N ASN A 674 -15.49 13.02 -44.87
CA ASN A 674 -16.10 11.82 -45.47
C ASN A 674 -15.11 10.75 -45.98
N ILE A 675 -13.85 10.74 -45.54
CA ILE A 675 -12.84 9.79 -46.08
C ILE A 675 -12.96 8.39 -45.47
N PHE A 676 -13.34 8.30 -44.20
CA PHE A 676 -13.34 7.03 -43.49
C PHE A 676 -14.66 6.29 -43.74
N LYS A 677 -14.57 5.17 -44.44
CA LYS A 677 -15.68 4.23 -44.56
C LYS A 677 -15.89 3.57 -43.20
N MET A 678 -17.09 3.74 -42.63
CA MET A 678 -17.45 3.05 -41.39
C MET A 678 -17.41 1.54 -41.65
N PRO A 679 -16.65 0.75 -40.89
CA PRO A 679 -16.65 -0.69 -41.07
C PRO A 679 -18.01 -1.25 -40.65
N ASN A 680 -18.47 -2.30 -41.35
CA ASN A 680 -19.70 -3.00 -40.96
C ASN A 680 -19.47 -3.70 -39.62
N PHE A 681 -20.38 -3.51 -38.67
CA PHE A 681 -20.33 -4.14 -37.35
C PHE A 681 -21.63 -4.88 -37.04
N SER A 682 -21.50 -6.11 -36.54
CA SER A 682 -22.63 -6.95 -36.13
C SER A 682 -22.74 -7.11 -34.61
N THR A 683 -21.79 -6.58 -33.85
CA THR A 683 -21.75 -6.69 -32.39
C THR A 683 -21.53 -5.33 -31.74
N ALA A 684 -22.18 -5.10 -30.59
CA ALA A 684 -21.97 -3.91 -29.78
C ALA A 684 -20.51 -3.77 -29.30
N PHE A 685 -19.80 -4.89 -29.11
CA PHE A 685 -18.40 -4.88 -28.73
C PHE A 685 -17.52 -4.24 -29.82
N TYR A 686 -17.73 -4.63 -31.09
CA TYR A 686 -16.99 -4.02 -32.20
C TYR A 686 -17.47 -2.60 -32.49
N GLU A 687 -18.76 -2.31 -32.30
CA GLU A 687 -19.31 -0.96 -32.41
C GLU A 687 -18.61 0.02 -31.45
N HIS A 688 -18.30 -0.41 -30.22
CA HIS A 688 -17.61 0.41 -29.22
C HIS A 688 -16.08 0.28 -29.26
N SER A 689 -15.53 -0.39 -30.27
CA SER A 689 -14.08 -0.50 -30.46
C SER A 689 -13.45 0.86 -30.77
N PHE A 690 -12.11 0.92 -30.63
CA PHE A 690 -11.33 2.12 -30.91
C PHE A 690 -11.60 2.69 -32.32
N LEU A 691 -11.54 1.85 -33.36
CA LEU A 691 -11.66 2.30 -34.75
C LEU A 691 -13.04 2.91 -35.04
N VAL A 692 -14.11 2.18 -34.72
CA VAL A 692 -15.49 2.64 -34.95
C VAL A 692 -15.77 3.91 -34.16
N SER A 693 -15.36 3.94 -32.89
CA SER A 693 -15.54 5.11 -32.03
C SER A 693 -14.75 6.33 -32.54
N ALA A 694 -13.52 6.12 -33.02
CA ALA A 694 -12.69 7.17 -33.58
C ALA A 694 -13.30 7.76 -34.86
N ILE A 695 -13.71 6.90 -35.81
CA ILE A 695 -14.33 7.34 -37.07
C ILE A 695 -15.64 8.08 -36.80
N ARG A 696 -16.52 7.51 -35.96
CA ARG A 696 -17.80 8.13 -35.60
C ARG A 696 -17.58 9.51 -34.98
N LEU A 697 -16.68 9.60 -34.00
CA LEU A 697 -16.37 10.85 -33.35
C LEU A 697 -15.76 11.87 -34.32
N TRP A 698 -14.89 11.42 -35.23
CA TRP A 698 -14.27 12.29 -36.23
C TRP A 698 -15.29 12.88 -37.20
N GLN A 699 -16.27 12.08 -37.62
CA GLN A 699 -17.37 12.50 -38.49
C GLN A 699 -18.34 13.48 -37.78
N GLU A 700 -18.50 13.35 -36.45
CA GLU A 700 -19.28 14.29 -35.64
C GLU A 700 -18.62 15.68 -35.47
N LEU A 701 -17.30 15.80 -35.70
CA LEU A 701 -16.58 17.06 -35.50
C LEU A 701 -16.77 18.02 -36.68
N PRO A 702 -17.03 19.32 -36.43
CA PRO A 702 -17.09 20.34 -37.48
C PRO A 702 -15.79 20.44 -38.28
N THR A 703 -15.92 20.74 -39.56
CA THR A 703 -14.80 20.86 -40.51
C THR A 703 -13.76 21.90 -40.09
N GLU A 704 -14.18 22.94 -39.38
CA GLU A 704 -13.30 24.00 -38.88
C GLU A 704 -12.38 23.51 -37.76
N ILE A 705 -12.78 22.43 -37.08
CA ILE A 705 -11.99 21.76 -36.05
C ILE A 705 -11.06 20.75 -36.68
N THR A 706 -11.58 19.86 -37.53
CA THR A 706 -10.79 18.80 -38.18
C THR A 706 -9.70 19.37 -39.09
N ASN A 707 -9.93 20.52 -39.74
CA ASN A 707 -8.94 21.23 -40.57
C ASN A 707 -7.98 22.15 -39.80
N SER A 708 -7.86 22.00 -38.49
CA SER A 708 -6.91 22.79 -37.69
C SER A 708 -5.47 22.62 -38.19
N SER A 709 -4.75 23.73 -38.34
CA SER A 709 -3.37 23.75 -38.87
C SER A 709 -2.31 23.22 -37.90
N SER A 710 -2.66 23.06 -36.62
CA SER A 710 -1.78 22.45 -35.63
C SER A 710 -2.57 21.71 -34.57
N LEU A 711 -1.90 20.75 -33.91
CA LEU A 711 -2.46 20.01 -32.78
C LEU A 711 -2.91 20.93 -31.64
N GLN A 712 -2.23 22.05 -31.40
CA GLN A 712 -2.60 22.95 -30.31
C GLN A 712 -3.91 23.69 -30.62
N ILE A 713 -4.08 24.14 -31.86
CA ILE A 713 -5.34 24.77 -32.31
C ILE A 713 -6.47 23.74 -32.27
N PHE A 714 -6.22 22.52 -32.75
CA PHE A 714 -7.18 21.42 -32.68
C PHE A 714 -7.63 21.16 -31.25
N LYS A 715 -6.68 21.02 -30.31
CA LYS A 715 -6.96 20.78 -28.89
C LYS A 715 -7.84 21.87 -28.27
N ASN A 716 -7.62 23.13 -28.62
CA ASN A 716 -8.40 24.23 -28.06
C ASN A 716 -9.84 24.19 -28.61
N LYS A 717 -9.98 24.15 -29.94
CA LYS A 717 -11.28 24.11 -30.62
C LYS A 717 -12.11 22.88 -30.24
N ALA A 718 -11.49 21.69 -30.23
CA ALA A 718 -12.16 20.45 -29.84
C ALA A 718 -12.62 20.51 -28.37
N TYR A 719 -11.81 21.08 -27.46
CA TYR A 719 -12.20 21.20 -26.06
C TYR A 719 -13.43 22.11 -25.88
N GLU A 720 -13.47 23.24 -26.59
CA GLU A 720 -14.62 24.14 -26.60
C GLU A 720 -15.86 23.49 -27.20
N PHE A 721 -15.73 22.74 -28.29
CA PHE A 721 -16.82 21.98 -28.89
C PHE A 721 -17.47 21.01 -27.89
N PHE A 722 -16.68 20.20 -27.19
CA PHE A 722 -17.22 19.27 -26.19
C PHE A 722 -17.82 19.99 -24.97
N MET A 723 -17.26 21.14 -24.57
CA MET A 723 -17.85 21.96 -23.50
C MET A 723 -19.23 22.52 -23.90
N ASN A 724 -19.39 22.95 -25.15
CA ASN A 724 -20.66 23.46 -25.66
C ASN A 724 -21.69 22.33 -25.85
N LYS A 725 -21.27 21.17 -26.39
CA LYS A 725 -22.11 19.98 -26.55
C LYS A 725 -22.75 19.53 -25.23
N GLU A 726 -22.00 19.61 -24.12
CA GLU A 726 -22.52 19.31 -22.78
C GLU A 726 -23.43 20.38 -22.18
N ALA A 727 -23.31 21.64 -22.61
CA ALA A 727 -24.18 22.72 -22.13
C ALA A 727 -25.55 22.70 -22.81
N SER A 728 -25.63 22.10 -24.01
CA SER A 728 -26.86 21.94 -24.79
C SER A 728 -27.63 20.64 -24.50
N SER A 729 -27.05 19.73 -23.70
CA SER A 729 -27.59 18.41 -23.32
C SER A 729 -28.02 18.37 -21.86
#